data_AF-A0A961GDZ0-F1
#
_entry.id   AF-A0A961GDZ0-F1
#
_cell.length_a   1.000
_cell.length_b   1.000
_cell.length_c   1.000
_cell.angle_alpha   90.00
_cell.angle_beta   90.00
_cell.angle_gamma   90.00
#
_symmetry.space_group_name_H-M   'P 1'
#
loop_
_entity.id
_entity.type
_entity.pdbx_description
1 polymer ?
#
loop_
_entity_poly.entity_id
_entity_poly.type
_entity_poly.pdbx_seq_one_letter_code
_entity_poly.pdbx_strand_id
1 'polypeptide(L)'
;MSGLVDWASVSAVLAVVIGVAILPLVFIPYIAWSYHRGRTGVGYAVISALGVIYLMSLWTYTIIPLPSPSELSCRIEPQVIPLAFLGDIAWSAGPLAVLKDRALWQVLFNIMFFVPLGVLTRHLFGWRAKWCVLAGFLVSLFIELTQLTGDWWIYPCAYRFFDVDDLIANTTGAAIGVTLAPLARRIPGQHYDPADKPAPVRPIRRISAMAVDLISVLLVGVGVPLFVRIVLYVSDRDYMAHTEAIQAGATISAAVVLSLLVPMRFGRTLGQRLVFLQPMHPDGTKPRPLQWLVAFSSGMGAFVILDALSTFDVPAAGPLVWTWGAASALVVALVDTRGISGFTSGLVMMDSRSLALGIRRRPDAVDPRRMSSAVLAAAGTTFIAGALLVAISELSPHAGSEIRNLALGVLLIANVAVIVHLSVNGTVILFREGRSVANLLALASALAPMALIGLLAVGIATRSAWLVTATVTALVITLYLALLFVTFVIYGEIYAHRQPSADVDSVVVLGSTVFGDHVPPLLAARIEEGLEVIRTRNELGHEPLLVLSGGKGTNETEAEGAVMAKYAIANGADPEFVRAETRSTNTEENLKFSTALLSAEGRDGPMVVVTNDYHAFRAAIIARDQELDAQVIGAPTAGYFFPSAVIREYFAILARSAPLYAATIAAIGLVTAWLTWAVVS
;
A
#
# COMPACT_ATOMS: atom_id res chain seq x y z
N MET A 1 -50.53 -11.23 1.40
CA MET A 1 -49.25 -10.68 1.90
C MET A 1 -48.27 -10.39 0.75
N SER A 2 -48.74 -9.98 -0.44
CA SER A 2 -47.92 -9.81 -1.66
C SER A 2 -47.62 -8.34 -2.03
N GLY A 3 -48.06 -7.37 -1.23
CA GLY A 3 -47.90 -5.93 -1.53
C GLY A 3 -46.91 -5.18 -0.63
N LEU A 4 -46.12 -5.88 0.20
CA LEU A 4 -45.23 -5.27 1.21
C LEU A 4 -43.73 -5.48 0.96
N VAL A 5 -43.35 -6.24 -0.08
CA VAL A 5 -41.94 -6.54 -0.36
C VAL A 5 -41.53 -5.84 -1.65
N ASP A 6 -40.70 -4.81 -1.53
CA ASP A 6 -40.02 -4.21 -2.67
C ASP A 6 -38.89 -5.14 -3.14
N TRP A 7 -39.14 -5.86 -4.22
CA TRP A 7 -38.22 -6.83 -4.80
C TRP A 7 -36.91 -6.20 -5.30
N ALA A 8 -36.89 -4.90 -5.61
CA ALA A 8 -35.67 -4.18 -5.95
C ALA A 8 -34.79 -3.99 -4.70
N SER A 9 -35.39 -3.61 -3.58
CA SER A 9 -34.71 -3.52 -2.27
C SER A 9 -34.20 -4.89 -1.79
N VAL A 10 -34.99 -5.96 -1.97
CA VAL A 10 -34.55 -7.33 -1.63
C VAL A 10 -33.34 -7.74 -2.47
N SER A 11 -33.37 -7.49 -3.77
CA SER A 11 -32.26 -7.78 -4.69
C SER A 11 -30.98 -7.05 -4.31
N ALA A 12 -31.09 -5.76 -3.95
CA ALA A 12 -29.95 -4.95 -3.52
C ALA A 12 -29.37 -5.45 -2.18
N VAL A 13 -30.22 -5.77 -1.21
CA VAL A 13 -29.79 -6.33 0.09
C VAL A 13 -29.12 -7.69 -0.10
N LEU A 14 -29.69 -8.57 -0.93
CA LEU A 14 -29.10 -9.88 -1.22
C LEU A 14 -27.70 -9.73 -1.83
N ALA A 15 -27.55 -8.85 -2.83
CA ALA A 15 -26.28 -8.62 -3.49
C ALA A 15 -25.20 -8.09 -2.52
N VAL A 16 -25.57 -7.16 -1.63
CA VAL A 16 -24.65 -6.60 -0.62
C VAL A 16 -24.29 -7.66 0.43
N VAL A 17 -25.26 -8.37 0.98
CA VAL A 17 -25.04 -9.39 2.02
C VAL A 17 -24.18 -10.54 1.48
N ILE A 18 -24.49 -11.04 0.28
CA ILE A 18 -23.73 -12.10 -0.37
C ILE A 18 -22.31 -11.61 -0.70
N GLY A 19 -22.16 -10.41 -1.26
CA GLY A 19 -20.85 -9.84 -1.58
C GLY A 19 -19.95 -9.68 -0.36
N VAL A 20 -20.49 -9.19 0.76
CA VAL A 20 -19.75 -9.02 2.03
C VAL A 20 -19.42 -10.36 2.68
N ALA A 21 -20.34 -11.34 2.65
CA ALA A 21 -20.11 -12.66 3.23
C ALA A 21 -19.12 -13.52 2.43
N ILE A 22 -19.05 -13.36 1.11
CA ILE A 22 -18.14 -14.10 0.23
C ILE A 22 -16.69 -13.62 0.37
N LEU A 23 -16.47 -12.35 0.71
CA LEU A 23 -15.14 -11.74 0.69
C LEU A 23 -14.13 -12.46 1.61
N PRO A 24 -14.45 -12.81 2.87
CA PRO A 24 -13.60 -13.66 3.72
C PRO A 24 -13.35 -15.06 3.13
N LEU A 25 -14.38 -15.67 2.55
CA LEU A 25 -14.35 -17.02 1.98
C LEU A 25 -13.48 -17.09 0.73
N VAL A 26 -13.31 -15.98 0.00
CA VAL A 26 -12.42 -15.90 -1.16
C VAL A 26 -11.02 -15.45 -0.76
N PHE A 27 -10.90 -14.56 0.24
CA PHE A 27 -9.62 -14.00 0.67
C PHE A 27 -8.65 -15.07 1.18
N ILE A 28 -9.09 -15.96 2.09
CA ILE A 28 -8.19 -16.97 2.67
C ILE A 28 -7.69 -17.96 1.60
N PRO A 29 -8.55 -18.56 0.75
CA PRO A 29 -8.10 -19.39 -0.37
C PRO A 29 -7.22 -18.64 -1.37
N TYR A 30 -7.50 -17.35 -1.62
CA TYR A 30 -6.65 -16.52 -2.47
C TYR A 30 -5.24 -16.39 -1.89
N ILE A 31 -5.10 -16.08 -0.60
CA ILE A 31 -3.77 -15.98 0.05
C ILE A 31 -3.04 -17.32 -0.04
N ALA A 32 -3.71 -18.43 0.27
CA ALA A 32 -3.13 -19.76 0.11
C ALA A 32 -2.64 -19.97 -1.34
N TRP A 33 -3.53 -19.77 -2.31
CA TRP A 33 -3.22 -19.96 -3.73
C TRP A 33 -2.06 -19.07 -4.21
N SER A 34 -2.06 -17.80 -3.83
CA SER A 34 -1.06 -16.80 -4.22
C SER A 34 0.34 -17.20 -3.78
N TYR A 35 0.52 -17.54 -2.50
CA TYR A 35 1.82 -17.95 -1.96
C TYR A 35 2.24 -19.35 -2.45
N HIS A 36 1.31 -20.30 -2.58
CA HIS A 36 1.62 -21.64 -3.09
C HIS A 36 1.93 -21.67 -4.60
N ARG A 37 1.45 -20.68 -5.37
CA ARG A 37 1.81 -20.51 -6.80
C ARG A 37 2.98 -19.57 -7.00
N GLY A 38 3.49 -18.96 -5.94
CA GLY A 38 4.56 -17.99 -6.00
C GLY A 38 4.17 -16.66 -6.65
N ARG A 39 2.88 -16.36 -6.78
CA ARG A 39 2.37 -15.13 -7.41
C ARG A 39 2.02 -14.11 -6.34
N THR A 40 3.01 -13.35 -5.87
CA THR A 40 2.90 -12.47 -4.70
C THR A 40 3.01 -11.00 -5.08
N GLY A 41 2.62 -10.11 -4.15
CA GLY A 41 2.73 -8.67 -4.32
C GLY A 41 1.42 -7.97 -4.70
N VAL A 42 1.43 -6.65 -4.60
CA VAL A 42 0.24 -5.79 -4.71
C VAL A 42 -0.38 -5.88 -6.11
N GLY A 43 0.43 -6.03 -7.17
CA GLY A 43 -0.09 -6.16 -8.53
C GLY A 43 -0.97 -7.39 -8.72
N TYR A 44 -0.53 -8.57 -8.25
CA TYR A 44 -1.36 -9.78 -8.29
C TYR A 44 -2.59 -9.67 -7.39
N ALA A 45 -2.48 -9.00 -6.24
CA ALA A 45 -3.63 -8.75 -5.36
C ALA A 45 -4.69 -7.87 -6.03
N VAL A 46 -4.28 -6.77 -6.68
CA VAL A 46 -5.20 -5.90 -7.42
C VAL A 46 -5.87 -6.63 -8.57
N ILE A 47 -5.12 -7.37 -9.39
CA ILE A 47 -5.69 -8.14 -10.51
C ILE A 47 -6.68 -9.19 -10.00
N SER A 48 -6.35 -9.86 -8.89
CA SER A 48 -7.23 -10.87 -8.30
C SER A 48 -8.48 -10.25 -7.70
N ALA A 49 -8.36 -9.11 -7.01
CA ALA A 49 -9.50 -8.36 -6.49
C ALA A 49 -10.41 -7.87 -7.62
N LEU A 50 -9.86 -7.31 -8.69
CA LEU A 50 -10.61 -6.96 -9.90
C LEU A 50 -11.27 -8.19 -10.53
N GLY A 51 -10.61 -9.35 -10.48
CA GLY A 51 -11.19 -10.62 -10.91
C GLY A 51 -12.39 -11.06 -10.06
N VAL A 52 -12.32 -10.88 -8.73
CA VAL A 52 -13.46 -11.15 -7.85
C VAL A 52 -14.60 -10.18 -8.11
N ILE A 53 -14.31 -8.88 -8.22
CA ILE A 53 -15.31 -7.87 -8.57
C ILE A 53 -15.95 -8.22 -9.91
N TYR A 54 -15.15 -8.59 -10.92
CA TYR A 54 -15.64 -9.05 -12.21
C TYR A 54 -16.56 -10.26 -12.10
N LEU A 55 -16.18 -11.31 -11.35
CA LEU A 55 -17.02 -12.50 -11.15
C LEU A 55 -18.32 -12.16 -10.40
N MET A 56 -18.28 -11.24 -9.44
CA MET A 56 -19.47 -10.74 -8.76
C MET A 56 -20.35 -9.94 -9.72
N SER A 57 -19.78 -9.06 -10.54
CA SER A 57 -20.52 -8.35 -11.58
C SER A 57 -21.12 -9.29 -12.60
N LEU A 58 -20.40 -10.33 -13.03
CA LEU A 58 -20.90 -11.38 -13.93
C LEU A 58 -22.15 -12.01 -13.32
N TRP A 59 -22.09 -12.46 -12.07
CA TRP A 59 -23.23 -13.04 -11.35
C TRP A 59 -24.39 -12.03 -11.19
N THR A 60 -24.10 -10.81 -10.74
CA THR A 60 -25.13 -9.79 -10.50
C THR A 60 -25.84 -9.38 -11.79
N TYR A 61 -25.12 -9.09 -12.88
CA TYR A 61 -25.78 -8.66 -14.12
C TYR A 61 -26.52 -9.80 -14.84
N THR A 62 -26.05 -11.04 -14.70
CA THR A 62 -26.64 -12.17 -15.43
C THR A 62 -27.84 -12.80 -14.72
N ILE A 63 -27.98 -12.60 -13.40
CA ILE A 63 -29.05 -13.19 -12.58
C ILE A 63 -29.97 -12.12 -11.97
N ILE A 64 -29.40 -11.03 -11.46
CA ILE A 64 -30.13 -9.92 -10.79
C ILE A 64 -30.43 -8.82 -11.84
N PRO A 65 -31.55 -8.07 -11.79
CA PRO A 65 -32.66 -8.14 -10.85
C PRO A 65 -33.62 -9.30 -11.12
N LEU A 66 -34.15 -9.84 -10.02
CA LEU A 66 -35.20 -10.85 -9.99
C LEU A 66 -36.55 -10.17 -10.23
N PRO A 67 -37.32 -10.55 -11.28
CA PRO A 67 -38.60 -9.93 -11.58
C PRO A 67 -39.64 -10.26 -10.50
N SER A 68 -40.62 -9.37 -10.30
CA SER A 68 -41.74 -9.66 -9.43
C SER A 68 -42.59 -10.79 -10.03
N PRO A 69 -43.12 -11.74 -9.22
CA PRO A 69 -43.93 -12.84 -9.75
C PRO A 69 -45.17 -12.39 -10.55
N SER A 70 -45.65 -11.16 -10.34
CA SER A 70 -46.76 -10.55 -11.07
C SER A 70 -46.41 -10.07 -12.48
N GLU A 71 -45.14 -9.84 -12.78
CA GLU A 71 -44.65 -9.33 -14.08
C GLU A 71 -44.12 -10.45 -14.98
N LEU A 72 -44.15 -11.70 -14.52
CA LEU A 72 -43.60 -12.84 -15.23
C LEU A 72 -44.43 -13.17 -16.50
N SER A 73 -43.79 -13.14 -17.67
CA SER A 73 -44.38 -13.57 -18.94
C SER A 73 -43.73 -14.88 -19.41
N CYS A 74 -44.45 -15.99 -19.25
CA CYS A 74 -43.97 -17.33 -19.63
C CYS A 74 -44.13 -17.67 -21.11
N ARG A 75 -43.89 -16.71 -22.01
CA ARG A 75 -44.01 -16.90 -23.48
C ARG A 75 -42.68 -16.78 -24.22
N ILE A 76 -41.58 -16.89 -23.50
CA ILE A 76 -40.24 -16.70 -24.03
C ILE A 76 -39.76 -18.05 -24.59
N GLU A 77 -39.56 -18.13 -25.90
CA GLU A 77 -38.94 -19.27 -26.56
C GLU A 77 -37.41 -19.10 -26.62
N PRO A 78 -36.60 -20.15 -26.75
CA PRO A 78 -35.14 -20.02 -26.89
C PRO A 78 -34.72 -19.64 -28.31
N GLN A 79 -33.69 -18.80 -28.44
CA GLN A 79 -33.02 -18.48 -29.69
C GLN A 79 -31.99 -19.58 -29.95
N VAL A 80 -32.12 -20.30 -31.07
CA VAL A 80 -31.19 -21.39 -31.39
C VAL A 80 -30.51 -21.24 -32.75
N ILE A 81 -30.72 -20.12 -33.45
CA ILE A 81 -30.22 -19.89 -34.81
C ILE A 81 -28.89 -19.12 -34.71
N PRO A 82 -27.73 -19.70 -35.04
CA PRO A 82 -26.47 -18.98 -34.97
C PRO A 82 -26.45 -17.78 -35.91
N LEU A 83 -25.89 -16.68 -35.42
CA LEU A 83 -25.73 -15.38 -36.07
C LEU A 83 -27.05 -14.72 -36.49
N ALA A 84 -28.14 -14.95 -35.74
CA ALA A 84 -29.43 -14.34 -36.04
C ALA A 84 -29.41 -12.82 -35.87
N PHE A 85 -28.58 -12.29 -34.96
CA PHE A 85 -28.44 -10.83 -34.77
C PHE A 85 -28.08 -10.09 -36.07
N LEU A 86 -27.44 -10.76 -37.04
CA LEU A 86 -27.14 -10.16 -38.35
C LEU A 86 -28.41 -9.83 -39.14
N GLY A 87 -29.49 -10.58 -38.96
CA GLY A 87 -30.80 -10.30 -39.54
C GLY A 87 -31.52 -9.14 -38.86
N ASP A 88 -31.23 -8.90 -37.57
CA ASP A 88 -31.87 -7.86 -36.77
C ASP A 88 -31.26 -6.47 -36.99
N ILE A 89 -30.04 -6.40 -37.53
CA ILE A 89 -29.35 -5.13 -37.82
C ILE A 89 -29.97 -4.46 -39.05
N ALA A 90 -30.28 -3.17 -38.92
CA ALA A 90 -30.82 -2.37 -40.02
C ALA A 90 -29.76 -1.95 -41.06
N TRP A 91 -29.18 -2.91 -41.78
CA TRP A 91 -28.09 -2.69 -42.75
C TRP A 91 -28.42 -1.66 -43.84
N SER A 92 -29.68 -1.63 -44.27
CA SER A 92 -30.16 -0.70 -45.31
C SER A 92 -30.29 0.76 -44.85
N ALA A 93 -30.20 1.04 -43.54
CA ALA A 93 -30.33 2.38 -42.97
C ALA A 93 -29.00 3.18 -42.97
N GLY A 94 -27.91 2.58 -43.46
CA GLY A 94 -26.60 3.21 -43.62
C GLY A 94 -25.65 3.06 -42.42
N PRO A 95 -24.36 3.43 -42.55
CA PRO A 95 -23.33 3.09 -41.57
C PRO A 95 -23.56 3.68 -40.18
N LEU A 96 -24.09 4.91 -40.10
CA LEU A 96 -24.36 5.58 -38.83
C LEU A 96 -25.54 4.94 -38.09
N ALA A 97 -26.51 4.37 -38.81
CA ALA A 97 -27.64 3.67 -38.21
C ALA A 97 -27.20 2.33 -37.61
N VAL A 98 -26.34 1.58 -38.32
CA VAL A 98 -25.73 0.34 -37.81
C VAL A 98 -24.93 0.61 -36.51
N LEU A 99 -24.19 1.71 -36.44
CA LEU A 99 -23.48 2.11 -35.21
C LEU A 99 -24.39 2.50 -34.05
N LYS A 100 -25.68 2.76 -34.29
CA LYS A 100 -26.68 3.03 -33.25
C LYS A 100 -27.58 1.83 -32.96
N ASP A 101 -27.39 0.74 -33.69
CA ASP A 101 -28.22 -0.45 -33.60
C ASP A 101 -28.00 -1.20 -32.29
N ARG A 102 -29.09 -1.59 -31.63
CA ARG A 102 -29.05 -2.28 -30.34
C ARG A 102 -28.47 -3.69 -30.46
N ALA A 103 -28.75 -4.40 -31.55
CA ALA A 103 -28.28 -5.78 -31.75
C ALA A 103 -26.75 -5.82 -31.90
N LEU A 104 -26.17 -4.86 -32.63
CA LEU A 104 -24.72 -4.70 -32.73
C LEU A 104 -24.08 -4.47 -31.35
N TRP A 105 -24.62 -3.51 -30.59
CA TRP A 105 -24.07 -3.18 -29.28
C TRP A 105 -24.21 -4.31 -28.27
N GLN A 106 -25.31 -5.09 -28.33
CA GLN A 106 -25.49 -6.28 -27.48
C GLN A 106 -24.33 -7.28 -27.69
N VAL A 107 -24.06 -7.68 -28.93
CA VAL A 107 -22.96 -8.61 -29.24
C VAL A 107 -21.61 -8.05 -28.82
N LEU A 108 -21.34 -6.75 -29.09
CA LEU A 108 -20.08 -6.12 -28.70
C LEU A 108 -19.91 -6.06 -27.18
N PHE A 109 -20.96 -5.75 -26.43
CA PHE A 109 -20.91 -5.73 -24.97
C PHE A 109 -20.68 -7.14 -24.40
N ASN A 110 -21.34 -8.17 -24.95
CA ASN A 110 -21.13 -9.56 -24.55
C ASN A 110 -19.68 -10.01 -24.79
N ILE A 111 -19.11 -9.70 -25.96
CA ILE A 111 -17.69 -9.91 -26.25
C ILE A 111 -16.81 -9.19 -25.20
N MET A 112 -17.00 -7.88 -25.01
CA MET A 112 -16.18 -7.10 -24.07
C MET A 112 -16.31 -7.60 -22.63
N PHE A 113 -17.49 -8.06 -22.23
CA PHE A 113 -17.76 -8.55 -20.88
C PHE A 113 -17.06 -9.87 -20.58
N PHE A 114 -16.75 -10.70 -21.57
CA PHE A 114 -15.99 -11.95 -21.39
C PHE A 114 -14.48 -11.85 -21.65
N VAL A 115 -13.98 -10.72 -22.18
CA VAL A 115 -12.53 -10.46 -22.30
C VAL A 115 -11.78 -10.63 -20.97
N PRO A 116 -12.25 -10.08 -19.82
CA PRO A 116 -11.59 -10.26 -18.54
C PRO A 116 -11.42 -11.73 -18.13
N LEU A 117 -12.40 -12.60 -18.40
CA LEU A 117 -12.32 -14.03 -18.07
C LEU A 117 -11.13 -14.70 -18.79
N GLY A 118 -10.95 -14.40 -20.08
CA GLY A 118 -9.81 -14.87 -20.86
C GLY A 118 -8.46 -14.37 -20.33
N VAL A 119 -8.38 -13.08 -20.00
CA VAL A 119 -7.17 -12.45 -19.42
C VAL A 119 -6.83 -13.11 -18.08
N LEU A 120 -7.80 -13.23 -17.17
CA LEU A 120 -7.60 -13.72 -15.81
C LEU A 120 -7.21 -15.21 -15.80
N THR A 121 -7.92 -16.06 -16.53
CA THR A 121 -7.60 -17.50 -16.61
C THR A 121 -6.19 -17.74 -17.20
N ARG A 122 -5.80 -16.95 -18.21
CA ARG A 122 -4.48 -17.05 -18.83
C ARG A 122 -3.36 -16.50 -17.94
N HIS A 123 -3.55 -15.31 -17.37
CA HIS A 123 -2.53 -14.58 -16.61
C HIS A 123 -2.39 -15.08 -15.17
N LEU A 124 -3.51 -15.12 -14.42
CA LEU A 124 -3.51 -15.54 -13.03
C LEU A 124 -3.32 -17.04 -12.88
N PHE A 125 -3.94 -17.88 -13.71
CA PHE A 125 -3.87 -19.34 -13.52
C PHE A 125 -2.86 -20.04 -14.43
N GLY A 126 -2.38 -19.37 -15.48
CA GLY A 126 -1.45 -19.96 -16.43
C GLY A 126 -2.08 -21.04 -17.32
N TRP A 127 -3.40 -21.02 -17.49
CA TRP A 127 -4.10 -22.01 -18.31
C TRP A 127 -3.69 -21.91 -19.78
N ARG A 128 -3.70 -23.05 -20.49
CA ARG A 128 -3.48 -23.06 -21.95
C ARG A 128 -4.66 -22.40 -22.65
N ALA A 129 -4.41 -21.73 -23.77
CA ALA A 129 -5.41 -20.95 -24.52
C ALA A 129 -6.76 -21.69 -24.71
N LYS A 130 -6.71 -22.96 -25.15
CA LYS A 130 -7.92 -23.77 -25.35
C LYS A 130 -8.79 -23.93 -24.09
N TRP A 131 -8.17 -24.01 -22.92
CA TRP A 131 -8.90 -24.17 -21.66
C TRP A 131 -9.51 -22.84 -21.18
N CYS A 132 -8.87 -21.71 -21.49
CA CYS A 132 -9.45 -20.39 -21.27
C CYS A 132 -10.69 -20.17 -22.13
N VAL A 133 -10.62 -20.52 -23.43
CA VAL A 133 -11.75 -20.40 -24.37
C VAL A 133 -12.88 -21.34 -23.97
N LEU A 134 -12.56 -22.60 -23.64
CA LEU A 134 -13.55 -23.56 -23.16
C LEU A 134 -14.24 -23.07 -21.88
N ALA A 135 -13.50 -22.46 -20.95
CA ALA A 135 -14.09 -21.89 -19.75
C ALA A 135 -15.06 -20.75 -20.07
N GLY A 136 -14.74 -19.88 -21.04
CA GLY A 136 -15.67 -18.86 -21.54
C GLY A 136 -16.97 -19.45 -22.05
N PHE A 137 -16.87 -20.49 -22.90
CA PHE A 137 -18.04 -21.21 -23.39
C PHE A 137 -18.86 -21.85 -22.27
N LEU A 138 -18.23 -22.58 -21.35
CA LEU A 138 -18.93 -23.27 -20.26
C LEU A 138 -19.60 -22.32 -19.28
N VAL A 139 -18.95 -21.18 -18.97
CA VAL A 139 -19.54 -20.15 -18.12
C VAL A 139 -20.74 -19.49 -18.82
N SER A 140 -20.61 -19.17 -20.11
CA SER A 140 -21.74 -18.64 -20.88
C SER A 140 -22.89 -19.65 -20.93
N LEU A 141 -22.61 -20.92 -21.21
CA LEU A 141 -23.60 -21.98 -21.24
C LEU A 141 -24.30 -22.13 -19.89
N PHE A 142 -23.56 -22.07 -18.79
CA PHE A 142 -24.13 -22.11 -17.44
C PHE A 142 -25.10 -20.95 -17.19
N ILE A 143 -24.75 -19.74 -17.64
CA ILE A 143 -25.62 -18.56 -17.53
C ILE A 143 -26.90 -18.76 -18.36
N GLU A 144 -26.76 -19.14 -19.62
CA GLU A 144 -27.91 -19.36 -20.52
C GLU A 144 -28.84 -20.47 -19.99
N LEU A 145 -28.28 -21.57 -19.46
CA LEU A 145 -29.06 -22.64 -18.83
C LEU A 145 -29.77 -22.18 -17.55
N THR A 146 -29.13 -21.31 -16.77
CA THR A 146 -29.74 -20.72 -15.58
C THR A 146 -30.96 -19.88 -15.99
N GLN A 147 -30.85 -19.08 -17.03
CA GLN A 147 -31.96 -18.26 -17.54
C GLN A 147 -33.07 -19.10 -18.16
N LEU A 148 -32.72 -20.11 -18.97
CA LEU A 148 -33.66 -21.03 -19.60
C LEU A 148 -34.51 -21.81 -18.58
N THR A 149 -33.92 -22.16 -17.44
CA THR A 149 -34.60 -22.91 -16.37
C THR A 149 -35.37 -22.03 -15.40
N GLY A 150 -35.40 -20.71 -15.60
CA GLY A 150 -36.02 -19.77 -14.66
C GLY A 150 -35.30 -19.76 -13.31
N ASP A 151 -33.98 -19.60 -13.35
CA ASP A 151 -33.07 -19.72 -12.20
C ASP A 151 -33.20 -21.06 -11.48
N TRP A 152 -33.06 -22.18 -12.21
CA TRP A 152 -33.15 -23.52 -11.64
C TRP A 152 -34.49 -23.79 -10.92
N TRP A 153 -35.60 -23.48 -11.59
CA TRP A 153 -36.97 -23.66 -11.09
C TRP A 153 -37.32 -22.81 -9.85
N ILE A 154 -36.54 -21.78 -9.55
CA ILE A 154 -36.96 -20.72 -8.62
C ILE A 154 -38.20 -20.01 -9.19
N TYR A 155 -38.23 -19.80 -10.51
CA TYR A 155 -39.39 -19.35 -11.26
C TYR A 155 -40.04 -20.50 -12.04
N PRO A 156 -41.36 -20.46 -12.26
CA PRO A 156 -42.08 -21.51 -12.98
C PRO A 156 -41.75 -21.58 -14.48
N CYS A 157 -41.05 -20.57 -15.03
CA CYS A 157 -40.69 -20.48 -16.44
C CYS A 157 -39.48 -19.55 -16.66
N ALA A 158 -38.89 -19.60 -17.86
CA ALA A 158 -37.85 -18.66 -18.27
C ALA A 158 -38.40 -17.23 -18.35
N TYR A 159 -37.69 -16.28 -17.76
CA TYR A 159 -38.01 -14.85 -17.80
C TYR A 159 -36.94 -14.01 -18.53
N ARG A 160 -35.84 -14.64 -18.97
CA ARG A 160 -34.82 -14.10 -19.89
C ARG A 160 -34.65 -15.09 -21.06
N PHE A 161 -34.25 -14.58 -22.23
CA PHE A 161 -34.11 -15.39 -23.45
C PHE A 161 -32.80 -16.19 -23.41
N PHE A 162 -32.85 -17.48 -23.72
CA PHE A 162 -31.64 -18.26 -24.03
C PHE A 162 -31.16 -17.86 -25.41
N ASP A 163 -29.91 -17.43 -25.56
CA ASP A 163 -29.37 -16.96 -26.84
C ASP A 163 -28.07 -17.67 -27.26
N VAL A 164 -28.10 -18.36 -28.41
CA VAL A 164 -26.90 -19.00 -29.00
C VAL A 164 -25.88 -17.95 -29.44
N ASP A 165 -26.31 -16.75 -29.85
CA ASP A 165 -25.40 -15.67 -30.23
C ASP A 165 -24.61 -15.16 -29.03
N ASP A 166 -25.18 -15.19 -27.83
CA ASP A 166 -24.49 -14.85 -26.59
C ASP A 166 -23.40 -15.87 -26.26
N LEU A 167 -23.65 -17.17 -26.48
CA LEU A 167 -22.61 -18.21 -26.36
C LEU A 167 -21.42 -17.94 -27.28
N ILE A 168 -21.69 -17.55 -28.53
CA ILE A 168 -20.65 -17.25 -29.52
C ILE A 168 -19.90 -15.98 -29.14
N ALA A 169 -20.61 -14.91 -28.79
CA ALA A 169 -20.05 -13.62 -28.41
C ALA A 169 -19.15 -13.74 -27.17
N ASN A 170 -19.66 -14.37 -26.11
CA ASN A 170 -18.94 -14.55 -24.84
C ASN A 170 -17.70 -15.45 -25.02
N THR A 171 -17.82 -16.53 -25.78
CA THR A 171 -16.67 -17.40 -26.10
C THR A 171 -15.61 -16.65 -26.91
N THR A 172 -16.03 -15.81 -27.85
CA THR A 172 -15.14 -14.93 -28.64
C THR A 172 -14.45 -13.91 -27.74
N GLY A 173 -15.18 -13.30 -26.80
CA GLY A 173 -14.63 -12.43 -25.76
C GLY A 173 -13.50 -13.11 -24.97
N ALA A 174 -13.73 -14.33 -24.48
CA ALA A 174 -12.71 -15.09 -23.78
C ALA A 174 -11.48 -15.38 -24.66
N ALA A 175 -11.66 -15.68 -25.95
CA ALA A 175 -10.56 -15.88 -26.90
C ALA A 175 -9.74 -14.59 -27.11
N ILE A 176 -10.40 -13.44 -27.27
CA ILE A 176 -9.74 -12.13 -27.34
C ILE A 176 -8.96 -11.87 -26.04
N GLY A 177 -9.57 -12.16 -24.89
CA GLY A 177 -8.92 -12.05 -23.58
C GLY A 177 -7.61 -12.84 -23.46
N VAL A 178 -7.55 -14.05 -24.03
CA VAL A 178 -6.30 -14.84 -24.07
C VAL A 178 -5.21 -14.10 -24.84
N THR A 179 -5.54 -13.43 -25.94
CA THR A 179 -4.56 -12.67 -26.73
C THR A 179 -4.09 -11.40 -26.01
N LEU A 180 -4.98 -10.77 -25.23
CA LEU A 180 -4.69 -9.57 -24.45
C LEU A 180 -4.00 -9.86 -23.11
N ALA A 181 -3.99 -11.11 -22.64
CA ALA A 181 -3.40 -11.50 -21.34
C ALA A 181 -1.97 -10.98 -21.08
N PRO A 182 -1.04 -10.89 -22.07
CA PRO A 182 0.29 -10.31 -21.84
C PRO A 182 0.26 -8.86 -21.34
N LEU A 183 -0.79 -8.08 -21.64
CA LEU A 183 -0.94 -6.71 -21.15
C LEU A 183 -1.05 -6.64 -19.63
N ALA A 184 -1.64 -7.67 -18.99
CA ALA A 184 -1.77 -7.74 -17.54
C ALA A 184 -0.41 -7.78 -16.82
N ARG A 185 0.67 -8.20 -17.50
CA ARG A 185 2.05 -8.18 -16.95
C ARG A 185 2.61 -6.77 -16.79
N ARG A 186 2.04 -5.77 -17.48
CA ARG A 186 2.47 -4.37 -17.35
C ARG A 186 2.00 -3.73 -16.05
N ILE A 187 1.09 -4.36 -15.32
CA ILE A 187 0.65 -3.89 -14.00
C ILE A 187 1.83 -4.04 -13.03
N PRO A 188 2.31 -2.96 -12.40
CA PRO A 188 3.49 -2.99 -11.53
C PRO A 188 3.23 -3.78 -10.23
N GLY A 189 4.32 -4.17 -9.55
CA GLY A 189 4.24 -4.80 -8.23
C GLY A 189 3.85 -6.29 -8.23
N GLN A 190 3.92 -6.95 -9.38
CA GLN A 190 3.80 -8.40 -9.52
C GLN A 190 5.15 -9.06 -9.27
N HIS A 191 5.23 -9.98 -8.31
CA HIS A 191 6.45 -10.70 -7.96
C HIS A 191 6.24 -12.20 -8.14
N TYR A 192 7.26 -12.88 -8.66
CA TYR A 192 7.27 -14.34 -8.76
C TYR A 192 8.31 -14.92 -7.81
N ASP A 193 7.85 -15.45 -6.69
CA ASP A 193 8.67 -16.09 -5.65
C ASP A 193 8.40 -17.61 -5.68
N PRO A 194 9.31 -18.47 -6.18
CA PRO A 194 9.08 -19.91 -6.25
C PRO A 194 8.64 -20.50 -4.89
N ALA A 195 7.55 -21.25 -4.90
CA ALA A 195 6.89 -21.73 -3.68
C ALA A 195 7.72 -22.77 -2.90
N ASP A 196 8.69 -23.40 -3.55
CA ASP A 196 9.62 -24.38 -2.99
C ASP A 196 10.85 -23.75 -2.32
N LYS A 197 11.20 -22.50 -2.68
CA LYS A 197 12.42 -21.84 -2.19
C LYS A 197 12.13 -20.89 -1.03
N PRO A 198 12.96 -20.88 0.04
CA PRO A 198 12.84 -19.88 1.08
C PRO A 198 12.91 -18.47 0.51
N ALA A 199 12.06 -17.58 1.03
CA ALA A 199 12.01 -16.19 0.61
C ALA A 199 12.09 -15.28 1.84
N PRO A 200 12.60 -14.04 1.67
CA PRO A 200 12.58 -13.02 2.71
C PRO A 200 11.24 -12.85 3.40
N VAL A 201 11.26 -12.56 4.70
CA VAL A 201 10.05 -12.22 5.46
C VAL A 201 9.73 -10.76 5.22
N ARG A 202 8.99 -10.48 4.14
CA ARG A 202 8.55 -9.12 3.79
C ARG A 202 7.37 -8.66 4.65
N PRO A 203 7.20 -7.36 4.92
CA PRO A 203 6.05 -6.86 5.69
C PRO A 203 4.69 -7.28 5.15
N ILE A 204 4.49 -7.19 3.83
CA ILE A 204 3.21 -7.59 3.20
C ILE A 204 2.89 -9.07 3.46
N ARG A 205 3.91 -9.93 3.53
CA ARG A 205 3.78 -11.35 3.84
C ARG A 205 3.36 -11.57 5.28
N ARG A 206 3.98 -10.83 6.21
CA ARG A 206 3.59 -10.87 7.62
C ARG A 206 2.17 -10.32 7.85
N ILE A 207 1.81 -9.20 7.22
CA ILE A 207 0.48 -8.59 7.28
C ILE A 207 -0.58 -9.52 6.67
N SER A 208 -0.27 -10.21 5.56
CA SER A 208 -1.17 -11.22 4.97
C SER A 208 -1.48 -12.33 5.96
N ALA A 209 -0.48 -12.83 6.70
CA ALA A 209 -0.70 -13.80 7.77
C ALA A 209 -1.61 -13.23 8.88
N MET A 210 -1.34 -12.00 9.34
CA MET A 210 -2.15 -11.35 10.37
C MET A 210 -3.61 -11.19 9.93
N ALA A 211 -3.85 -10.79 8.69
CA ALA A 211 -5.19 -10.63 8.12
C ALA A 211 -5.92 -11.98 8.06
N VAL A 212 -5.26 -13.04 7.61
CA VAL A 212 -5.86 -14.39 7.61
C VAL A 212 -6.21 -14.83 9.03
N ASP A 213 -5.31 -14.64 10.00
CA ASP A 213 -5.56 -15.01 11.39
C ASP A 213 -6.74 -14.24 11.98
N LEU A 214 -6.80 -12.92 11.76
CA LEU A 214 -7.90 -12.06 12.21
C LEU A 214 -9.22 -12.48 11.56
N ILE A 215 -9.25 -12.62 10.24
CA ILE A 215 -10.46 -13.03 9.51
C ILE A 215 -10.92 -14.42 9.97
N SER A 216 -10.01 -15.34 10.26
CA SER A 216 -10.36 -16.68 10.75
C SER A 216 -11.04 -16.62 12.13
N VAL A 217 -10.52 -15.79 13.03
CA VAL A 217 -11.12 -15.56 14.35
C VAL A 217 -12.49 -14.91 14.21
N LEU A 218 -12.62 -13.86 13.39
CA LEU A 218 -13.88 -13.16 13.17
C LEU A 218 -14.93 -14.06 12.48
N LEU A 219 -14.52 -14.90 11.53
CA LEU A 219 -15.42 -15.82 10.82
C LEU A 219 -16.05 -16.82 11.81
N VAL A 220 -15.24 -17.43 12.69
CA VAL A 220 -15.75 -18.33 13.73
C VAL A 220 -16.56 -17.54 14.78
N GLY A 221 -16.03 -16.39 15.17
CA GLY A 221 -16.64 -15.49 16.16
C GLY A 221 -18.01 -14.99 15.73
N VAL A 222 -18.28 -14.77 14.44
CA VAL A 222 -19.60 -14.36 13.92
C VAL A 222 -20.44 -15.57 13.51
N GLY A 223 -19.84 -16.56 12.84
CA GLY A 223 -20.54 -17.70 12.27
C GLY A 223 -21.19 -18.61 13.31
N VAL A 224 -20.48 -18.90 14.41
CA VAL A 224 -21.02 -19.76 15.48
C VAL A 224 -22.21 -19.08 16.19
N PRO A 225 -22.11 -17.82 16.66
CA PRO A 225 -23.26 -17.12 17.23
C PRO A 225 -24.43 -16.97 16.25
N LEU A 226 -24.17 -16.68 14.97
CA LEU A 226 -25.22 -16.60 13.96
C LEU A 226 -25.99 -17.92 13.85
N PHE A 227 -25.28 -19.05 13.79
CA PHE A 227 -25.91 -20.36 13.78
C PHE A 227 -26.75 -20.62 15.05
N VAL A 228 -26.19 -20.32 16.23
CA VAL A 228 -26.90 -20.44 17.51
C VAL A 228 -28.17 -19.57 17.51
N ARG A 229 -28.10 -18.34 17.03
CA ARG A 229 -29.25 -17.42 16.93
C ARG A 229 -30.33 -17.97 16.00
N ILE A 230 -29.95 -18.51 14.84
CA ILE A 230 -30.92 -19.15 13.91
C ILE A 230 -31.61 -20.32 14.61
N VAL A 231 -30.87 -21.18 15.32
CA VAL A 231 -31.44 -22.31 16.05
C VAL A 231 -32.39 -21.84 17.16
N LEU A 232 -32.01 -20.84 17.96
CA LEU A 232 -32.85 -20.29 19.02
C LEU A 232 -34.12 -19.65 18.47
N TYR A 233 -34.00 -18.88 17.39
CA TYR A 233 -35.12 -18.26 16.68
C TYR A 233 -36.11 -19.30 16.15
N VAL A 234 -35.62 -20.34 15.46
CA VAL A 234 -36.46 -21.43 14.93
C VAL A 234 -37.06 -22.29 16.05
N SER A 235 -36.46 -22.29 17.24
CA SER A 235 -36.94 -23.01 18.42
C SER A 235 -37.84 -22.17 19.34
N ASP A 236 -38.26 -20.97 18.91
CA ASP A 236 -39.10 -20.02 19.67
C ASP A 236 -38.53 -19.69 21.07
N ARG A 237 -37.21 -19.60 21.18
CA ARG A 237 -36.51 -19.18 22.41
C ARG A 237 -36.02 -17.74 22.28
N ASP A 238 -36.05 -17.01 23.40
CA ASP A 238 -35.48 -15.66 23.44
C ASP A 238 -33.97 -15.71 23.15
N TYR A 239 -33.60 -15.12 22.01
CA TYR A 239 -32.22 -15.05 21.55
C TYR A 239 -31.60 -13.67 21.79
N MET A 240 -32.42 -12.64 22.05
CA MET A 240 -31.97 -11.27 22.19
C MET A 240 -31.15 -11.08 23.47
N ALA A 241 -31.60 -11.67 24.59
CA ALA A 241 -31.00 -11.52 25.91
C ALA A 241 -29.54 -12.00 26.05
N HIS A 242 -29.03 -12.83 25.12
CA HIS A 242 -27.69 -13.41 25.19
C HIS A 242 -26.80 -13.08 23.98
N THR A 243 -27.28 -12.19 23.10
CA THR A 243 -26.69 -11.89 21.79
C THR A 243 -25.23 -11.48 21.88
N GLU A 244 -24.91 -10.53 22.77
CA GLU A 244 -23.58 -9.95 22.96
C GLU A 244 -22.63 -10.92 23.67
N ALA A 245 -23.10 -11.57 24.74
CA ALA A 245 -22.30 -12.53 25.50
C ALA A 245 -21.90 -13.74 24.66
N ILE A 246 -22.82 -14.28 23.84
CA ILE A 246 -22.52 -15.37 22.92
C ILE A 246 -21.53 -14.90 21.85
N GLN A 247 -21.69 -13.68 21.33
CA GLN A 247 -20.78 -13.11 20.33
C GLN A 247 -19.35 -12.94 20.88
N ALA A 248 -19.20 -12.22 21.99
CA ALA A 248 -17.91 -11.99 22.64
C ALA A 248 -17.25 -13.30 23.08
N GLY A 249 -18.02 -14.21 23.71
CA GLY A 249 -17.53 -15.51 24.14
C GLY A 249 -17.04 -16.38 22.98
N ALA A 250 -17.75 -16.39 21.85
CA ALA A 250 -17.34 -17.11 20.66
C ALA A 250 -16.07 -16.53 20.03
N THR A 251 -15.97 -15.20 19.90
CA THR A 251 -14.77 -14.54 19.35
C THR A 251 -13.54 -14.77 20.24
N ILE A 252 -13.67 -14.62 21.57
CA ILE A 252 -12.58 -14.90 22.53
C ILE A 252 -12.14 -16.36 22.42
N SER A 253 -13.10 -17.30 22.42
CA SER A 253 -12.80 -18.73 22.32
C SER A 253 -12.09 -19.07 21.01
N ALA A 254 -12.56 -18.50 19.89
CA ALA A 254 -11.92 -18.66 18.59
C ALA A 254 -10.48 -18.11 18.60
N ALA A 255 -10.25 -16.95 19.20
CA ALA A 255 -8.93 -16.36 19.33
C ALA A 255 -7.98 -17.26 20.15
N VAL A 256 -8.42 -17.73 21.32
CA VAL A 256 -7.64 -18.63 22.19
C VAL A 256 -7.30 -19.93 21.44
N VAL A 257 -8.28 -20.56 20.79
CA VAL A 257 -8.04 -21.81 20.08
C VAL A 257 -7.12 -21.60 18.88
N LEU A 258 -7.46 -20.69 17.98
CA LEU A 258 -6.78 -20.53 16.68
C LEU A 258 -5.44 -19.80 16.77
N SER A 259 -5.29 -18.89 17.73
CA SER A 259 -4.10 -18.02 17.85
C SER A 259 -3.21 -18.30 19.07
N LEU A 260 -3.62 -19.19 19.99
CA LEU A 260 -2.78 -19.64 21.12
C LEU A 260 -2.62 -21.17 21.16
N LEU A 261 -3.70 -21.93 21.29
CA LEU A 261 -3.61 -23.38 21.53
C LEU A 261 -3.11 -24.16 20.29
N VAL A 262 -3.69 -23.90 19.12
CA VAL A 262 -3.25 -24.49 17.84
C VAL A 262 -1.77 -24.18 17.55
N PRO A 263 -1.31 -22.91 17.56
CA PRO A 263 0.08 -22.61 17.29
C PRO A 263 1.06 -23.14 18.36
N MET A 264 0.66 -23.25 19.63
CA MET A 264 1.48 -23.95 20.63
C MET A 264 1.73 -25.42 20.27
N ARG A 265 0.75 -26.09 19.66
CA ARG A 265 0.86 -27.51 19.26
C ARG A 265 1.58 -27.72 17.92
N PHE A 266 1.36 -26.83 16.96
CA PHE A 266 1.83 -26.97 15.56
C PHE A 266 2.95 -26.00 15.17
N GLY A 267 3.32 -25.09 16.06
CA GLY A 267 4.38 -24.09 15.90
C GLY A 267 4.00 -22.83 15.13
N ARG A 268 2.77 -22.74 14.60
CA ARG A 268 2.32 -21.63 13.74
C ARG A 268 0.80 -21.53 13.65
N THR A 269 0.29 -20.32 13.40
CA THR A 269 -1.13 -20.05 13.13
C THR A 269 -1.52 -20.47 11.70
N LEU A 270 -2.82 -20.40 11.37
CA LEU A 270 -3.30 -20.68 10.02
C LEU A 270 -2.71 -19.70 9.00
N GLY A 271 -2.79 -18.40 9.29
CA GLY A 271 -2.23 -17.36 8.44
C GLY A 271 -0.74 -17.52 8.23
N GLN A 272 0.01 -17.77 9.31
CA GLN A 272 1.45 -18.07 9.23
C GLN A 272 1.73 -19.30 8.34
N ARG A 273 0.94 -20.37 8.49
CA ARG A 273 1.08 -21.57 7.65
C ARG A 273 0.87 -21.29 6.17
N LEU A 274 -0.18 -20.55 5.81
CA LEU A 274 -0.52 -20.29 4.40
C LEU A 274 0.53 -19.46 3.66
N VAL A 275 1.28 -18.63 4.39
CA VAL A 275 2.36 -17.81 3.81
C VAL A 275 3.76 -18.33 4.18
N PHE A 276 3.87 -19.57 4.63
CA PHE A 276 5.13 -20.23 5.03
C PHE A 276 5.95 -19.47 6.09
N LEU A 277 5.31 -18.81 7.04
CA LEU A 277 5.97 -18.19 8.19
C LEU A 277 5.91 -19.06 9.44
N GLN A 278 6.89 -18.89 10.31
CA GLN A 278 6.92 -19.53 11.62
C GLN A 278 7.67 -18.63 12.63
N PRO A 279 7.10 -18.34 13.81
CA PRO A 279 7.81 -17.66 14.87
C PRO A 279 8.83 -18.60 15.52
N MET A 280 10.04 -18.09 15.71
CA MET A 280 11.18 -18.81 16.28
C MET A 280 11.95 -17.91 17.23
N HIS A 281 12.73 -18.51 18.13
CA HIS A 281 13.72 -17.74 18.89
C HIS A 281 14.86 -17.30 17.94
N PRO A 282 15.57 -16.18 18.20
CA PRO A 282 16.65 -15.68 17.33
C PRO A 282 17.77 -16.70 17.07
N ASP A 283 18.00 -17.64 17.98
CA ASP A 283 18.97 -18.74 17.81
C ASP A 283 18.47 -19.87 16.90
N GLY A 284 17.22 -19.81 16.44
CA GLY A 284 16.57 -20.83 15.61
C GLY A 284 15.87 -21.95 16.38
N THR A 285 15.73 -21.84 17.71
CA THR A 285 14.98 -22.80 18.53
C THR A 285 13.48 -22.50 18.57
N LYS A 286 12.67 -23.51 18.94
CA LYS A 286 11.20 -23.36 19.02
C LYS A 286 10.78 -22.49 20.21
N PRO A 287 9.72 -21.67 20.08
CA PRO A 287 9.22 -20.86 21.18
C PRO A 287 8.75 -21.70 22.37
N ARG A 288 8.96 -21.18 23.59
CA ARG A 288 8.45 -21.77 24.85
C ARG A 288 6.96 -21.42 25.05
N PRO A 289 6.19 -22.20 25.84
CA PRO A 289 4.78 -21.91 26.13
C PRO A 289 4.51 -20.48 26.64
N LEU A 290 5.37 -19.97 27.53
CA LEU A 290 5.24 -18.60 28.04
C LEU A 290 5.40 -17.55 26.94
N GLN A 291 6.28 -17.76 25.97
CA GLN A 291 6.47 -16.83 24.84
C GLN A 291 5.24 -16.82 23.92
N TRP A 292 4.58 -17.97 23.73
CA TRP A 292 3.29 -18.03 23.03
C TRP A 292 2.21 -17.24 23.76
N LEU A 293 2.11 -17.38 25.09
CA LEU A 293 1.17 -16.61 25.89
C LEU A 293 1.43 -15.10 25.78
N VAL A 294 2.69 -14.67 25.92
CA VAL A 294 3.08 -13.25 25.78
C VAL A 294 2.79 -12.73 24.37
N ALA A 295 3.13 -13.49 23.33
CA ALA A 295 2.87 -13.11 21.94
C ALA A 295 1.36 -13.01 21.64
N PHE A 296 0.55 -13.92 22.19
CA PHE A 296 -0.90 -13.87 22.08
C PHE A 296 -1.47 -12.64 22.79
N SER A 297 -1.13 -12.44 24.07
CA SER A 297 -1.66 -11.33 24.87
C SER A 297 -1.31 -9.96 24.29
N SER A 298 -0.11 -9.80 23.76
CA SER A 298 0.34 -8.56 23.08
C SER A 298 0.06 -8.51 21.57
N GLY A 299 -0.72 -9.47 21.06
CA GLY A 299 -1.12 -9.56 19.66
C GLY A 299 -2.64 -9.68 19.54
N MET A 300 -3.11 -10.84 19.08
CA MET A 300 -4.53 -11.14 18.86
C MET A 300 -5.36 -11.07 20.15
N GLY A 301 -4.79 -11.46 21.29
CA GLY A 301 -5.47 -11.44 22.58
C GLY A 301 -5.91 -10.04 23.00
N ALA A 302 -5.00 -9.05 22.96
CA ALA A 302 -5.35 -7.66 23.23
C ALA A 302 -6.41 -7.12 22.27
N PHE A 303 -6.31 -7.43 20.97
CA PHE A 303 -7.34 -7.04 19.99
C PHE A 303 -8.72 -7.58 20.37
N VAL A 304 -8.84 -8.89 20.61
CA VAL A 304 -10.13 -9.52 20.87
C VAL A 304 -10.70 -9.16 22.24
N ILE A 305 -9.86 -8.85 23.24
CA ILE A 305 -10.33 -8.31 24.51
C ILE A 305 -10.93 -6.91 24.32
N LEU A 306 -10.26 -6.02 23.57
CA LEU A 306 -10.80 -4.69 23.27
C LEU A 306 -12.08 -4.77 22.42
N ASP A 307 -12.15 -5.68 21.46
CA ASP A 307 -13.36 -5.96 20.66
C ASP A 307 -14.53 -6.43 21.55
N ALA A 308 -14.26 -7.36 22.48
CA ALA A 308 -15.25 -7.83 23.43
C ALA A 308 -15.74 -6.70 24.36
N LEU A 309 -14.84 -5.87 24.88
CA LEU A 309 -15.21 -4.70 25.67
C LEU A 309 -16.06 -3.71 24.86
N SER A 310 -15.75 -3.51 23.58
CA SER A 310 -16.55 -2.70 22.67
C SER A 310 -17.94 -3.29 22.42
N THR A 311 -18.08 -4.61 22.43
CA THR A 311 -19.37 -5.30 22.29
C THR A 311 -20.29 -5.06 23.50
N PHE A 312 -19.72 -4.75 24.67
CA PHE A 312 -20.45 -4.41 25.89
C PHE A 312 -20.47 -2.90 26.17
N ASP A 313 -20.36 -2.08 25.12
CA ASP A 313 -20.41 -0.61 25.19
C ASP A 313 -19.45 0.02 26.22
N VAL A 314 -18.31 -0.62 26.48
CA VAL A 314 -17.28 -0.04 27.34
C VAL A 314 -16.70 1.18 26.64
N PRO A 315 -16.74 2.39 27.26
CA PRO A 315 -16.26 3.61 26.62
C PRO A 315 -14.83 3.48 26.12
N ALA A 316 -14.53 4.08 24.95
CA ALA A 316 -13.26 4.03 24.24
C ALA A 316 -12.79 2.66 23.72
N ALA A 317 -13.43 1.54 24.07
CA ALA A 317 -12.97 0.22 23.65
C ALA A 317 -12.96 0.06 22.12
N GLY A 318 -13.99 0.57 21.44
CA GLY A 318 -14.10 0.58 19.98
C GLY A 318 -12.93 1.32 19.30
N PRO A 319 -12.71 2.62 19.57
CA PRO A 319 -11.56 3.33 19.01
C PRO A 319 -10.19 2.68 19.37
N LEU A 320 -10.04 2.14 20.57
CA LEU A 320 -8.81 1.47 21.01
C LEU A 320 -8.55 0.16 20.27
N VAL A 321 -9.59 -0.63 19.91
CA VAL A 321 -9.39 -1.88 19.15
C VAL A 321 -8.80 -1.60 17.77
N TRP A 322 -9.30 -0.56 17.09
CA TRP A 322 -8.80 -0.13 15.79
C TRP A 322 -7.41 0.47 15.89
N THR A 323 -7.15 1.25 16.94
CA THR A 323 -5.82 1.79 17.25
C THR A 323 -4.80 0.67 17.39
N TRP A 324 -5.13 -0.37 18.16
CA TRP A 324 -4.25 -1.51 18.40
C TRP A 324 -4.00 -2.33 17.12
N GLY A 325 -5.04 -2.58 16.33
CA GLY A 325 -4.93 -3.25 15.04
C GLY A 325 -4.03 -2.49 14.06
N ALA A 326 -4.22 -1.18 13.94
CA ALA A 326 -3.40 -0.31 13.09
C ALA A 326 -1.94 -0.26 13.58
N ALA A 327 -1.71 -0.04 14.88
CA ALA A 327 -0.37 -0.03 15.46
C ALA A 327 0.38 -1.34 15.21
N SER A 328 -0.30 -2.47 15.38
CA SER A 328 0.27 -3.81 15.12
C SER A 328 0.71 -3.98 13.66
N ALA A 329 -0.11 -3.54 12.70
CA ALA A 329 0.22 -3.60 11.28
C ALA A 329 1.34 -2.62 10.90
N LEU A 330 1.36 -1.41 11.49
CA LEU A 330 2.36 -0.37 11.23
C LEU A 330 3.75 -0.76 11.72
N VAL A 331 3.87 -1.30 12.94
CA VAL A 331 5.16 -1.78 13.43
C VAL A 331 5.74 -2.84 12.48
N VAL A 332 4.91 -3.74 11.96
CA VAL A 332 5.31 -4.72 10.94
C VAL A 332 5.70 -4.07 9.61
N ALA A 333 4.94 -3.08 9.16
CA ALA A 333 5.17 -2.38 7.89
C ALA A 333 6.47 -1.56 7.89
N LEU A 334 6.87 -1.03 9.04
CA LEU A 334 7.77 0.13 9.11
C LEU A 334 9.01 -0.08 9.95
N VAL A 335 8.86 -0.85 11.03
CA VAL A 335 9.92 -1.03 12.02
C VAL A 335 10.57 -2.37 11.78
N ASP A 336 9.81 -3.44 11.91
CA ASP A 336 10.34 -4.80 11.89
C ASP A 336 9.23 -5.84 11.73
N THR A 337 9.45 -6.85 10.89
CA THR A 337 8.47 -7.91 10.62
C THR A 337 8.18 -8.83 11.81
N ARG A 338 8.95 -8.72 12.91
CA ARG A 338 8.61 -9.32 14.20
C ARG A 338 7.31 -8.73 14.78
N GLY A 339 7.04 -7.44 14.56
CA GLY A 339 5.86 -6.74 15.10
C GLY A 339 5.85 -6.64 16.64
N ILE A 340 4.84 -5.97 17.19
CA ILE A 340 4.69 -5.77 18.66
C ILE A 340 4.75 -7.11 19.40
N SER A 341 3.98 -8.11 18.94
CA SER A 341 3.94 -9.44 19.54
C SER A 341 5.30 -10.17 19.52
N GLY A 342 6.14 -9.92 18.52
CA GLY A 342 7.48 -10.50 18.42
C GLY A 342 8.46 -9.81 19.36
N PHE A 343 8.41 -8.48 19.45
CA PHE A 343 9.24 -7.70 20.38
C PHE A 343 9.00 -8.10 21.84
N THR A 344 7.74 -8.18 22.26
CA THR A 344 7.37 -8.51 23.65
C THR A 344 7.69 -9.95 24.03
N SER A 345 7.59 -10.90 23.09
CA SER A 345 7.86 -12.33 23.32
C SER A 345 9.31 -12.73 23.07
N GLY A 346 10.14 -11.83 22.51
CA GLY A 346 11.51 -12.11 22.07
C GLY A 346 11.58 -13.06 20.87
N LEU A 347 10.51 -13.14 20.06
CA LEU A 347 10.43 -14.02 18.89
C LEU A 347 10.68 -13.25 17.59
N VAL A 348 11.29 -13.93 16.64
CA VAL A 348 11.49 -13.45 15.27
C VAL A 348 10.66 -14.29 14.30
N MET A 349 10.28 -13.69 13.18
CA MET A 349 9.56 -14.39 12.12
C MET A 349 10.57 -14.96 11.11
N MET A 350 10.47 -16.25 10.85
CA MET A 350 11.31 -16.96 9.87
C MET A 350 10.46 -17.61 8.79
N ASP A 351 11.06 -17.82 7.61
CA ASP A 351 10.47 -18.66 6.58
C ASP A 351 10.53 -20.13 7.03
N SER A 352 9.39 -20.79 7.16
CA SER A 352 9.34 -22.19 7.57
C SER A 352 10.09 -23.14 6.63
N ARG A 353 10.35 -22.74 5.38
CA ARG A 353 11.15 -23.49 4.41
C ARG A 353 12.66 -23.32 4.65
N SER A 354 13.12 -22.19 5.19
CA SER A 354 14.55 -22.02 5.53
C SER A 354 14.95 -22.91 6.69
N LEU A 355 14.03 -23.12 7.64
CA LEU A 355 14.19 -24.05 8.76
C LEU A 355 14.39 -25.49 8.28
N ALA A 356 13.64 -25.92 7.25
CA ALA A 356 13.77 -27.25 6.68
C ALA A 356 15.14 -27.50 6.02
N LEU A 357 15.79 -26.43 5.56
CA LEU A 357 17.11 -26.46 4.91
C LEU A 357 18.27 -26.16 5.86
N GLY A 358 18.01 -25.94 7.17
CA GLY A 358 19.05 -25.58 8.14
C GLY A 358 19.66 -24.19 7.95
N ILE A 359 19.07 -23.35 7.08
CA ILE A 359 19.58 -22.01 6.77
C ILE A 359 19.12 -21.04 7.86
N ARG A 360 20.06 -20.62 8.72
CA ARG A 360 19.85 -19.54 9.70
C ARG A 360 20.16 -18.19 9.07
N ARG A 361 19.27 -17.70 8.18
CA ARG A 361 19.38 -16.32 7.67
C ARG A 361 18.98 -15.34 8.76
N ARG A 362 19.72 -14.21 8.87
CA ARG A 362 19.24 -13.04 9.60
C ARG A 362 17.89 -12.60 9.02
N PRO A 363 16.94 -12.12 9.83
CA PRO A 363 15.66 -11.62 9.33
C PRO A 363 15.94 -10.46 8.38
N ASP A 364 15.53 -10.60 7.12
CA ASP A 364 15.61 -9.54 6.12
C ASP A 364 14.73 -8.37 6.62
N ALA A 365 15.38 -7.36 7.22
CA ALA A 365 14.73 -6.15 7.68
C ALA A 365 14.03 -5.46 6.49
N VAL A 366 12.97 -4.72 6.79
CA VAL A 366 12.32 -3.84 5.80
C VAL A 366 13.40 -2.96 5.19
N ASP A 367 13.57 -2.99 3.86
CA ASP A 367 14.52 -2.11 3.18
C ASP A 367 14.15 -0.65 3.54
N PRO A 368 14.99 0.04 4.34
CA PRO A 368 14.65 1.36 4.87
C PRO A 368 14.73 2.45 3.79
N ARG A 369 15.14 2.12 2.57
CA ARG A 369 15.30 3.05 1.43
C ARG A 369 13.98 3.25 0.68
N ARG A 370 12.83 3.17 1.36
CA ARG A 370 11.48 3.22 0.76
C ARG A 370 10.66 4.36 1.33
N MET A 371 10.30 5.33 0.49
CA MET A 371 9.38 6.41 0.89
C MET A 371 7.98 5.88 1.25
N SER A 372 7.54 4.75 0.67
CA SER A 372 6.25 4.14 1.02
C SER A 372 6.16 3.78 2.51
N SER A 373 7.29 3.45 3.14
CA SER A 373 7.35 3.21 4.58
C SER A 373 7.03 4.51 5.33
N ALA A 374 7.71 5.60 4.97
CA ALA A 374 7.45 6.91 5.58
C ALA A 374 5.96 7.32 5.44
N VAL A 375 5.37 7.18 4.25
CA VAL A 375 3.95 7.50 4.00
C VAL A 375 3.00 6.64 4.83
N LEU A 376 3.22 5.32 4.90
CA LEU A 376 2.40 4.42 5.72
C LEU A 376 2.55 4.74 7.21
N ALA A 377 3.75 5.12 7.67
CA ALA A 377 4.00 5.59 9.03
C ALA A 377 3.16 6.81 9.38
N ALA A 378 3.16 7.82 8.50
CA ALA A 378 2.41 9.03 8.70
C ALA A 378 0.90 8.76 8.73
N ALA A 379 0.38 8.07 7.72
CA ALA A 379 -1.04 7.72 7.65
C ALA A 379 -1.50 6.93 8.87
N GLY A 380 -0.69 5.96 9.30
CA GLY A 380 -0.94 5.18 10.48
C GLY A 380 -0.89 5.97 11.79
N THR A 381 0.09 6.87 11.94
CA THR A 381 0.21 7.75 13.10
C THR A 381 -0.97 8.70 13.18
N THR A 382 -1.39 9.29 12.05
CA THR A 382 -2.59 10.14 11.99
C THR A 382 -3.85 9.36 12.35
N PHE A 383 -3.99 8.12 11.86
CA PHE A 383 -5.11 7.25 12.22
C PHE A 383 -5.14 6.94 13.72
N ILE A 384 -3.99 6.56 14.30
CA ILE A 384 -3.84 6.29 15.74
C ILE A 384 -4.18 7.55 16.55
N ALA A 385 -3.65 8.71 16.18
CA ALA A 385 -3.94 9.97 16.86
C ALA A 385 -5.43 10.33 16.81
N GLY A 386 -6.07 10.14 15.65
CA GLY A 386 -7.51 10.34 15.48
C GLY A 386 -8.34 9.38 16.33
N ALA A 387 -8.01 8.09 16.32
CA ALA A 387 -8.70 7.09 17.11
C ALA A 387 -8.51 7.32 18.63
N LEU A 388 -7.32 7.75 19.07
CA LEU A 388 -7.09 8.18 20.46
C LEU A 388 -7.89 9.44 20.82
N LEU A 389 -8.02 10.40 19.91
CA LEU A 389 -8.85 11.58 20.14
C LEU A 389 -10.33 11.22 20.33
N VAL A 390 -10.83 10.28 19.52
CA VAL A 390 -12.19 9.74 19.68
C VAL A 390 -12.32 9.01 21.02
N ALA A 391 -11.37 8.14 21.37
CA ALA A 391 -11.33 7.47 22.66
C ALA A 391 -11.39 8.44 23.85
N ILE A 392 -10.58 9.50 23.82
CA ILE A 392 -10.58 10.52 24.89
C ILE A 392 -11.92 11.27 24.92
N SER A 393 -12.51 11.55 23.75
CA SER A 393 -13.81 12.23 23.66
C SER A 393 -14.95 11.40 24.23
N GLU A 394 -14.88 10.08 24.12
CA GLU A 394 -15.84 9.16 24.75
C GLU A 394 -15.62 9.04 26.26
N LEU A 395 -14.37 8.95 26.72
CA LEU A 395 -14.05 8.84 28.14
C LEU A 395 -14.31 10.14 28.91
N SER A 396 -14.07 11.28 28.29
CA SER A 396 -14.27 12.61 28.86
C SER A 396 -14.69 13.59 27.77
N PRO A 397 -16.01 13.82 27.59
CA PRO A 397 -16.51 14.73 26.55
C PRO A 397 -15.94 16.14 26.67
N HIS A 398 -15.73 16.63 27.89
CA HIS A 398 -15.12 17.94 28.13
C HIS A 398 -13.65 17.96 27.73
N ALA A 399 -12.84 16.99 28.16
CA ALA A 399 -11.44 16.92 27.72
C ALA A 399 -11.35 16.72 26.20
N GLY A 400 -12.22 15.91 25.61
CA GLY A 400 -12.31 15.71 24.16
C GLY A 400 -12.65 16.99 23.39
N SER A 401 -13.59 17.81 23.89
CA SER A 401 -13.91 19.09 23.26
C SER A 401 -12.75 20.07 23.34
N GLU A 402 -12.08 20.15 24.50
CA GLU A 402 -10.91 21.02 24.68
C GLU A 402 -9.74 20.57 23.79
N ILE A 403 -9.44 19.26 23.73
CA ILE A 403 -8.38 18.73 22.88
C ILE A 403 -8.71 18.90 21.40
N ARG A 404 -9.97 18.73 20.99
CA ARG A 404 -10.39 18.97 19.60
C ARG A 404 -10.23 20.45 19.23
N ASN A 405 -10.65 21.37 20.11
CA ASN A 405 -10.46 22.81 19.92
C ASN A 405 -8.96 23.17 19.87
N LEU A 406 -8.14 22.57 20.75
CA LEU A 406 -6.70 22.70 20.73
C LEU A 406 -6.09 22.19 19.42
N ALA A 407 -6.52 21.02 18.93
CA ALA A 407 -6.04 20.45 17.67
C ALA A 407 -6.38 21.35 16.47
N LEU A 408 -7.60 21.90 16.43
CA LEU A 408 -7.99 22.90 15.43
C LEU A 408 -7.17 24.20 15.56
N GLY A 409 -6.91 24.66 16.78
CA GLY A 409 -6.05 25.81 17.06
C GLY A 409 -4.61 25.57 16.61
N VAL A 410 -4.03 24.41 16.91
CA VAL A 410 -2.70 23.99 16.46
C VAL A 410 -2.65 23.92 14.93
N LEU A 411 -3.70 23.40 14.28
CA LEU A 411 -3.77 23.36 12.82
C LEU A 411 -3.75 24.79 12.21
N LEU A 412 -4.50 25.73 12.80
CA LEU A 412 -4.49 27.12 12.38
C LEU A 412 -3.11 27.77 12.61
N ILE A 413 -2.54 27.58 13.80
CA ILE A 413 -1.20 28.08 14.16
C ILE A 413 -0.13 27.50 13.23
N ALA A 414 -0.21 26.21 12.90
CA ALA A 414 0.71 25.56 11.97
C ALA A 414 0.65 26.20 10.58
N ASN A 415 -0.54 26.51 10.07
CA ASN A 415 -0.69 27.21 8.79
C ASN A 415 -0.10 28.64 8.86
N VAL A 416 -0.33 29.36 9.95
CA VAL A 416 0.29 30.68 10.18
C VAL A 416 1.82 30.55 10.28
N ALA A 417 2.34 29.54 10.96
CA ALA A 417 3.77 29.28 11.07
C ALA A 417 4.39 28.95 9.72
N VAL A 418 3.71 28.19 8.85
CA VAL A 418 4.13 27.95 7.46
C VAL A 418 4.17 29.27 6.68
N ILE A 419 3.15 30.13 6.79
CA ILE A 419 3.13 31.45 6.14
C ILE A 419 4.34 32.29 6.59
N VAL A 420 4.60 32.35 7.90
CA VAL A 420 5.73 33.10 8.47
C VAL A 420 7.05 32.50 8.00
N HIS A 421 7.21 31.18 8.05
CA HIS A 421 8.42 30.50 7.62
C HIS A 421 8.72 30.75 6.13
N LEU A 422 7.72 30.59 5.25
CA LEU A 422 7.86 30.87 3.82
C LEU A 422 8.19 32.35 3.57
N SER A 423 7.60 33.26 4.33
CA SER A 423 7.85 34.70 4.22
C SER A 423 9.28 35.07 4.63
N VAL A 424 9.73 34.56 5.79
CA VAL A 424 11.10 34.79 6.29
C VAL A 424 12.13 34.14 5.37
N ASN A 425 11.93 32.88 5.01
CA ASN A 425 12.86 32.14 4.15
C ASN A 425 12.96 32.79 2.76
N GLY A 426 11.82 33.11 2.13
CA GLY A 426 11.79 33.82 0.86
C GLY A 426 12.50 35.17 0.92
N THR A 427 12.35 35.90 2.03
CA THR A 427 13.04 37.17 2.26
C THR A 427 14.56 37.00 2.41
N VAL A 428 15.01 36.01 3.20
CA VAL A 428 16.44 35.71 3.39
C VAL A 428 17.10 35.31 2.06
N ILE A 429 16.45 34.45 1.28
CA ILE A 429 16.93 34.05 -0.05
C ILE A 429 17.04 35.26 -0.97
N LEU A 430 16.04 36.15 -0.98
CA LEU A 430 16.08 37.41 -1.75
C LEU A 430 17.25 38.31 -1.37
N PHE A 431 17.59 38.38 -0.08
CA PHE A 431 18.71 39.20 0.41
C PHE A 431 20.08 38.58 0.12
N ARG A 432 20.22 37.25 0.18
CA ARG A 432 21.52 36.57 0.02
C ARG A 432 21.83 36.14 -1.40
N GLU A 433 20.84 35.66 -2.14
CA GLU A 433 20.98 35.12 -3.50
C GLU A 433 20.50 36.08 -4.59
N GLY A 434 19.89 37.21 -4.19
CA GLY A 434 19.43 38.26 -5.09
C GLY A 434 18.04 38.02 -5.69
N ARG A 435 17.63 38.94 -6.58
CA ARG A 435 16.29 38.99 -7.17
C ARG A 435 16.23 38.14 -8.45
N SER A 436 16.03 36.83 -8.30
CA SER A 436 15.68 35.93 -9.40
C SER A 436 14.17 35.61 -9.40
N VAL A 437 13.62 35.18 -10.54
CA VAL A 437 12.21 34.74 -10.64
C VAL A 437 11.93 33.59 -9.68
N ALA A 438 12.88 32.66 -9.52
CA ALA A 438 12.78 31.55 -8.58
C ALA A 438 12.70 32.03 -7.11
N ASN A 439 13.49 33.04 -6.75
CA ASN A 439 13.53 33.58 -5.38
C ASN A 439 12.27 34.39 -5.06
N LEU A 440 11.71 35.10 -6.04
CA LEU A 440 10.42 35.78 -5.91
C LEU A 440 9.25 34.79 -5.79
N LEU A 441 9.31 33.66 -6.51
CA LEU A 441 8.31 32.61 -6.44
C LEU A 441 8.26 31.95 -5.05
N ALA A 442 9.41 31.76 -4.41
CA ALA A 442 9.50 31.26 -3.04
C ALA A 442 8.76 32.18 -2.06
N LEU A 443 8.93 33.50 -2.18
CA LEU A 443 8.20 34.47 -1.35
C LEU A 443 6.69 34.50 -1.68
N ALA A 444 6.34 34.48 -2.97
CA ALA A 444 4.95 34.48 -3.44
C ALA A 444 4.17 33.22 -2.98
N SER A 445 4.86 32.10 -2.73
CA SER A 445 4.23 30.87 -2.23
C SER A 445 3.51 31.05 -0.88
N ALA A 446 3.91 32.04 -0.06
CA ALA A 446 3.23 32.37 1.20
C ALA A 446 1.83 32.98 1.00
N LEU A 447 1.54 33.56 -0.17
CA LEU A 447 0.23 34.16 -0.49
C LEU A 447 -0.86 33.11 -0.67
N ALA A 448 -0.52 31.91 -1.13
CA ALA A 448 -1.48 30.85 -1.40
C ALA A 448 -2.23 30.37 -0.13
N PRO A 449 -1.56 29.93 0.96
CA PRO A 449 -2.26 29.55 2.19
C PRO A 449 -3.01 30.73 2.83
N MET A 450 -2.48 31.96 2.72
CA MET A 450 -3.14 33.16 3.23
C MET A 450 -4.44 33.46 2.47
N ALA A 451 -4.43 33.33 1.14
CA ALA A 451 -5.62 33.46 0.31
C ALA A 451 -6.66 32.37 0.60
N LEU A 452 -6.23 31.12 0.84
CA LEU A 452 -7.16 30.03 1.19
C LEU A 452 -7.88 30.28 2.52
N ILE A 453 -7.19 30.78 3.54
CA ILE A 453 -7.80 31.14 4.83
C ILE A 453 -8.79 32.30 4.63
N GLY A 454 -8.42 33.32 3.86
CA GLY A 454 -9.30 34.45 3.54
C GLY A 454 -10.56 34.02 2.77
N LEU A 455 -10.40 33.16 1.76
CA LEU A 455 -11.51 32.63 0.96
C LEU A 455 -12.42 31.73 1.80
N LEU A 456 -11.88 30.95 2.75
CA LEU A 456 -12.70 30.17 3.68
C LEU A 456 -13.56 31.10 4.55
N ALA A 457 -12.97 32.17 5.10
CA ALA A 457 -13.71 33.16 5.88
C ALA A 457 -14.82 33.83 5.05
N VAL A 458 -14.54 34.19 3.80
CA VAL A 458 -15.55 34.73 2.87
C VAL A 458 -16.64 33.69 2.57
N GLY A 459 -16.28 32.43 2.35
CA GLY A 459 -17.23 31.34 2.13
C GLY A 459 -18.19 31.13 3.30
N ILE A 460 -17.66 31.15 4.53
CA ILE A 460 -18.46 31.07 5.75
C ILE A 460 -19.36 32.30 5.89
N ALA A 461 -18.82 33.51 5.71
CA ALA A 461 -19.57 34.75 5.85
C ALA A 461 -20.69 34.89 4.80
N THR A 462 -20.45 34.43 3.58
CA THR A 462 -21.42 34.45 2.47
C THR A 462 -22.35 33.24 2.46
N ARG A 463 -22.14 32.26 3.36
CA ARG A 463 -22.83 30.96 3.37
C ARG A 463 -22.79 30.24 2.03
N SER A 464 -21.70 30.40 1.28
CA SER A 464 -21.53 29.78 -0.02
C SER A 464 -20.97 28.37 0.14
N ALA A 465 -21.83 27.36 0.01
CA ALA A 465 -21.45 25.94 0.07
C ALA A 465 -20.30 25.62 -0.89
N TRP A 466 -20.34 26.14 -2.12
CA TRP A 466 -19.28 25.97 -3.11
C TRP A 466 -17.94 26.52 -2.66
N LEU A 467 -17.92 27.73 -2.09
CA LEU A 467 -16.69 28.39 -1.67
C LEU A 467 -16.09 27.69 -0.44
N VAL A 468 -16.92 27.28 0.52
CA VAL A 468 -16.50 26.50 1.69
C VAL A 468 -15.94 25.14 1.24
N THR A 469 -16.66 24.41 0.40
CA THR A 469 -16.20 23.09 -0.11
C THR A 469 -14.88 23.21 -0.85
N ALA A 470 -14.73 24.17 -1.77
CA ALA A 470 -13.50 24.35 -2.53
C ALA A 470 -12.30 24.71 -1.63
N THR A 471 -12.50 25.61 -0.66
CA THR A 471 -11.43 26.08 0.22
C THR A 471 -11.02 25.04 1.26
N VAL A 472 -11.97 24.33 1.88
CA VAL A 472 -11.69 23.20 2.78
C VAL A 472 -10.93 22.10 2.03
N THR A 473 -11.36 21.77 0.81
CA THR A 473 -10.67 20.78 -0.03
C THR A 473 -9.22 21.18 -0.29
N ALA A 474 -8.97 22.43 -0.67
CA ALA A 474 -7.62 22.95 -0.92
C ALA A 474 -6.75 22.96 0.36
N LEU A 475 -7.32 23.30 1.52
CA LEU A 475 -6.64 23.26 2.81
C LEU A 475 -6.26 21.83 3.21
N VAL A 476 -7.13 20.85 3.00
CA VAL A 476 -6.83 19.43 3.29
C VAL A 476 -5.74 18.89 2.36
N ILE A 477 -5.75 19.25 1.08
CA ILE A 477 -4.66 18.90 0.14
C ILE A 477 -3.33 19.52 0.59
N THR A 478 -3.36 20.79 1.01
CA THR A 478 -2.16 21.49 1.52
C THR A 478 -1.63 20.80 2.78
N LEU A 479 -2.52 20.42 3.70
CA LEU A 479 -2.17 19.68 4.91
C LEU A 479 -1.56 18.31 4.58
N TYR A 480 -2.12 17.57 3.62
CA TYR A 480 -1.57 16.30 3.17
C TYR A 480 -0.14 16.45 2.62
N LEU A 481 0.11 17.45 1.76
CA LEU A 481 1.44 17.73 1.23
C LEU A 481 2.42 18.17 2.32
N ALA A 482 1.97 18.94 3.31
CA ALA A 482 2.78 19.33 4.46
C ALA A 482 3.12 18.12 5.34
N LEU A 483 2.16 17.21 5.59
CA LEU A 483 2.40 15.98 6.33
C LEU A 483 3.41 15.08 5.61
N LEU A 484 3.29 14.93 4.30
CA LEU A 484 4.27 14.21 3.48
C LEU A 484 5.67 14.84 3.58
N PHE A 485 5.77 16.16 3.55
CA PHE A 485 7.04 16.87 3.70
C PHE A 485 7.66 16.64 5.07
N VAL A 486 6.91 16.84 6.16
CA VAL A 486 7.39 16.60 7.53
C VAL A 486 7.84 15.15 7.71
N THR A 487 7.06 14.22 7.17
CA THR A 487 7.37 12.79 7.18
C THR A 487 8.66 12.47 6.43
N PHE A 488 8.86 13.10 5.26
CA PHE A 488 10.09 12.99 4.49
C PHE A 488 11.30 13.51 5.27
N VAL A 489 11.18 14.66 5.94
CA VAL A 489 12.26 15.22 6.76
C VAL A 489 12.60 14.30 7.93
N ILE A 490 11.61 13.94 8.76
CA ILE A 490 11.82 13.10 9.95
C ILE A 490 12.42 11.75 9.55
N TYR A 491 11.85 11.10 8.53
CA TYR A 491 12.34 9.80 8.08
C TYR A 491 13.70 9.89 7.42
N GLY A 492 13.95 10.95 6.64
CA GLY A 492 15.23 11.23 6.00
C GLY A 492 16.34 11.40 7.03
N GLU A 493 16.08 12.17 8.10
CA GLU A 493 17.01 12.36 9.22
C GLU A 493 17.28 11.06 9.98
N ILE A 494 16.23 10.30 10.31
CA ILE A 494 16.39 8.98 10.97
C ILE A 494 17.21 8.03 10.09
N TYR A 495 17.02 8.08 8.77
CA TYR A 495 17.75 7.25 7.82
C TYR A 495 19.22 7.67 7.70
N ALA A 496 19.48 8.97 7.56
CA ALA A 496 20.82 9.54 7.36
C ALA A 496 21.78 9.19 8.51
N HIS A 497 21.26 9.13 9.75
CA HIS A 497 22.04 8.88 10.96
C HIS A 497 22.06 7.40 11.40
N ARG A 498 21.75 6.47 10.49
CA ARG A 498 21.87 5.03 10.80
C ARG A 498 23.34 4.64 10.88
N GLN A 499 23.67 3.86 11.91
CA GLN A 499 25.03 3.30 12.05
C GLN A 499 25.42 2.51 10.80
N PRO A 500 26.66 2.69 10.27
CA PRO A 500 27.15 1.94 9.14
C PRO A 500 27.11 0.42 9.39
N SER A 501 26.79 -0.34 8.34
CA SER A 501 26.82 -1.81 8.37
C SER A 501 28.16 -2.32 8.89
N ALA A 502 28.13 -3.47 9.58
CA ALA A 502 29.34 -4.10 10.09
C ALA A 502 30.21 -4.72 8.97
N ASP A 503 29.57 -5.09 7.87
CA ASP A 503 30.16 -5.76 6.71
C ASP A 503 30.20 -4.71 5.58
N VAL A 504 31.38 -4.15 5.29
CA VAL A 504 31.58 -3.05 4.33
C VAL A 504 32.92 -3.25 3.62
N ASP A 505 32.85 -3.48 2.31
CA ASP A 505 34.02 -3.69 1.45
C ASP A 505 34.52 -2.38 0.81
N SER A 506 33.67 -1.35 0.75
CA SER A 506 34.00 -0.07 0.13
C SER A 506 33.22 1.10 0.71
N VAL A 507 33.83 2.28 0.65
CA VAL A 507 33.22 3.56 1.04
C VAL A 507 33.23 4.48 -0.17
N VAL A 508 32.08 5.06 -0.52
CA VAL A 508 31.94 5.98 -1.66
C VAL A 508 31.47 7.34 -1.17
N VAL A 509 32.28 8.36 -1.32
CA VAL A 509 31.93 9.74 -0.94
C VAL A 509 31.42 10.47 -2.18
N LEU A 510 30.18 10.97 -2.12
CA LEU A 510 29.57 11.70 -3.23
C LEU A 510 30.02 13.15 -3.27
N GLY A 511 30.36 13.60 -4.47
CA GLY A 511 30.77 14.96 -4.78
C GLY A 511 29.66 16.01 -4.65
N SER A 512 30.11 17.24 -4.54
CA SER A 512 29.32 18.46 -4.68
C SER A 512 30.25 19.55 -5.19
N THR A 513 29.66 20.65 -5.66
CA THR A 513 30.36 21.78 -6.28
C THR A 513 31.65 22.15 -5.56
N VAL A 514 32.77 22.16 -6.30
CA VAL A 514 34.08 22.66 -5.83
C VAL A 514 34.36 24.05 -6.38
N PHE A 515 35.15 24.84 -5.64
CA PHE A 515 35.53 26.19 -6.06
C PHE A 515 37.02 26.22 -6.40
N GLY A 516 37.33 26.06 -7.70
CA GLY A 516 38.71 25.93 -8.15
C GLY A 516 39.34 24.62 -7.68
N ASP A 517 40.37 24.73 -6.84
CA ASP A 517 41.07 23.61 -6.18
C ASP A 517 40.68 23.43 -4.70
N HIS A 518 39.75 24.24 -4.19
CA HIS A 518 39.38 24.26 -2.78
C HIS A 518 38.12 23.44 -2.48
N VAL A 519 38.23 22.54 -1.50
CA VAL A 519 37.11 21.75 -0.95
C VAL A 519 36.29 22.61 0.02
N PRO A 520 35.01 22.90 -0.27
CA PRO A 520 34.16 23.69 0.63
C PRO A 520 33.78 22.91 1.89
N PRO A 521 33.36 23.59 2.99
CA PRO A 521 33.07 22.94 4.27
C PRO A 521 32.07 21.78 4.21
N LEU A 522 31.02 21.87 3.38
CA LEU A 522 30.05 20.79 3.23
C LEU A 522 30.65 19.54 2.59
N LEU A 523 31.58 19.72 1.64
CA LEU A 523 32.27 18.62 0.97
C LEU A 523 33.37 18.04 1.87
N ALA A 524 34.07 18.89 2.64
CA ALA A 524 35.02 18.46 3.66
C ALA A 524 34.35 17.54 4.69
N ALA A 525 33.19 17.94 5.23
CA ALA A 525 32.42 17.12 6.18
C ALA A 525 32.07 15.74 5.62
N ARG A 526 31.75 15.62 4.32
CA ARG A 526 31.48 14.32 3.68
C ARG A 526 32.74 13.45 3.59
N ILE A 527 33.88 14.06 3.27
CA ILE A 527 35.16 13.34 3.18
C ILE A 527 35.57 12.88 4.58
N GLU A 528 35.48 13.75 5.58
CA GLU A 528 35.79 13.45 6.97
C GLU A 528 34.93 12.29 7.51
N GLU A 529 33.61 12.32 7.27
CA GLU A 529 32.69 11.24 7.64
C GLU A 529 33.08 9.92 6.94
N GLY A 530 33.44 9.97 5.65
CA GLY A 530 33.94 8.80 4.92
C GLY A 530 35.25 8.25 5.51
N LEU A 531 36.15 9.12 5.94
CA LEU A 531 37.40 8.72 6.61
C LEU A 531 37.15 8.12 7.99
N GLU A 532 36.16 8.61 8.74
CA GLU A 532 35.76 8.03 10.02
C GLU A 532 35.25 6.59 9.85
N VAL A 533 34.37 6.36 8.86
CA VAL A 533 33.90 5.00 8.54
C VAL A 533 35.07 4.08 8.22
N ILE A 534 36.06 4.53 7.45
CA ILE A 534 37.25 3.74 7.13
C ILE A 534 38.08 3.45 8.38
N ARG A 535 38.35 4.45 9.22
CA ARG A 535 39.14 4.28 10.45
C ARG A 535 38.53 3.24 11.36
N THR A 536 37.21 3.30 11.60
CA THR A 536 36.50 2.30 12.41
C THR A 536 36.59 0.89 11.82
N ARG A 537 36.68 0.74 10.49
CA ARG A 537 36.81 -0.56 9.83
C ARG A 537 38.24 -1.11 9.85
N ASN A 538 39.23 -0.23 9.67
CA ASN A 538 40.64 -0.57 9.81
C ASN A 538 40.96 -1.09 11.22
N GLU A 539 40.37 -0.49 12.26
CA GLU A 539 40.49 -0.97 13.65
C GLU A 539 39.93 -2.38 13.87
N LEU A 540 38.99 -2.82 13.03
CA LEU A 540 38.41 -4.16 13.04
C LEU A 540 39.15 -5.15 12.12
N GLY A 541 40.26 -4.73 11.50
CA GLY A 541 41.10 -5.56 10.63
C GLY A 541 40.60 -5.67 9.18
N HIS A 542 39.72 -4.76 8.75
CA HIS A 542 39.25 -4.68 7.36
C HIS A 542 39.90 -3.50 6.62
N GLU A 543 40.12 -3.61 5.32
CA GLU A 543 40.76 -2.56 4.51
C GLU A 543 39.81 -2.11 3.37
N PRO A 544 38.76 -1.31 3.66
CA PRO A 544 37.80 -0.88 2.65
C PRO A 544 38.40 0.11 1.64
N LEU A 545 37.96 0.04 0.38
CA LEU A 545 38.41 0.96 -0.68
C LEU A 545 37.59 2.26 -0.62
N LEU A 546 38.27 3.41 -0.61
CA LEU A 546 37.65 4.74 -0.67
C LEU A 546 37.52 5.22 -2.12
N VAL A 547 36.29 5.45 -2.58
CA VAL A 547 36.01 6.07 -3.89
C VAL A 547 35.44 7.47 -3.68
N LEU A 548 36.10 8.47 -4.23
CA LEU A 548 35.64 9.86 -4.23
C LEU A 548 35.01 10.13 -5.59
N SER A 549 33.70 10.39 -5.60
CA SER A 549 32.89 10.34 -6.83
C SER A 549 32.28 11.67 -7.21
N GLY A 550 32.76 12.25 -8.30
CA GLY A 550 32.17 13.45 -8.89
C GLY A 550 32.92 13.89 -10.15
N GLY A 551 32.17 14.18 -11.23
CA GLY A 551 32.74 14.63 -12.49
C GLY A 551 33.14 16.10 -12.52
N LYS A 552 33.23 16.68 -13.71
CA LYS A 552 33.66 18.06 -13.90
C LYS A 552 32.45 18.97 -14.11
N GLY A 553 32.21 19.89 -13.17
CA GLY A 553 31.21 20.95 -13.31
C GLY A 553 31.58 21.99 -14.37
N THR A 554 30.59 22.75 -14.85
CA THR A 554 30.78 23.79 -15.88
C THR A 554 31.71 24.93 -15.46
N ASN A 555 31.84 25.17 -14.15
CA ASN A 555 32.65 26.26 -13.58
C ASN A 555 33.92 25.74 -12.87
N GLU A 556 34.32 24.49 -13.12
CA GLU A 556 35.40 23.83 -12.38
C GLU A 556 36.61 23.56 -13.27
N THR A 557 37.82 23.68 -12.73
CA THR A 557 39.08 23.45 -13.45
C THR A 557 39.44 21.97 -13.52
N GLU A 558 39.15 21.23 -12.45
CA GLU A 558 39.40 19.80 -12.26
C GLU A 558 38.09 19.09 -11.86
N ALA A 559 38.00 17.77 -12.04
CA ALA A 559 36.82 17.00 -11.61
C ALA A 559 36.73 16.94 -10.07
N GLU A 560 35.51 17.03 -9.53
CA GLU A 560 35.26 17.04 -8.08
C GLU A 560 35.94 15.86 -7.37
N GLY A 561 35.80 14.64 -7.91
CA GLY A 561 36.35 13.42 -7.33
C GLY A 561 37.88 13.42 -7.24
N ALA A 562 38.58 14.07 -8.19
CA ALA A 562 40.03 14.19 -8.15
C ALA A 562 40.51 15.17 -7.05
N VAL A 563 39.81 16.30 -6.90
CA VAL A 563 40.07 17.26 -5.81
C VAL A 563 39.80 16.63 -4.45
N MET A 564 38.69 15.91 -4.32
CA MET A 564 38.33 15.16 -3.11
C MET A 564 39.37 14.10 -2.74
N ALA A 565 39.91 13.35 -3.73
CA ALA A 565 40.93 12.34 -3.48
C ALA A 565 42.24 12.95 -2.94
N LYS A 566 42.69 14.08 -3.52
CA LYS A 566 43.85 14.82 -3.01
C LYS A 566 43.64 15.28 -1.57
N TYR A 567 42.45 15.79 -1.27
CA TYR A 567 42.09 16.23 0.08
C TYR A 567 42.04 15.06 1.07
N ALA A 568 41.45 13.91 0.69
CA ALA A 568 41.38 12.72 1.53
C ALA A 568 42.78 12.20 1.89
N ILE A 569 43.69 12.12 0.92
CA ILE A 569 45.10 11.71 1.12
C ILE A 569 45.81 12.69 2.06
N ALA A 570 45.63 13.99 1.87
CA ALA A 570 46.21 15.00 2.76
C ALA A 570 45.69 14.91 4.21
N ASN A 571 44.52 14.31 4.43
CA ASN A 571 43.88 14.14 5.74
C ASN A 571 43.97 12.70 6.29
N GLY A 572 44.93 11.92 5.79
CA GLY A 572 45.32 10.62 6.37
C GLY A 572 44.70 9.39 5.73
N ALA A 573 44.13 9.50 4.52
CA ALA A 573 43.77 8.34 3.72
C ALA A 573 45.02 7.71 3.09
N ASP A 574 45.08 6.37 3.06
CA ASP A 574 46.15 5.63 2.37
C ASP A 574 45.97 5.74 0.84
N PRO A 575 46.94 6.28 0.09
CA PRO A 575 46.87 6.36 -1.38
C PRO A 575 46.62 5.03 -2.08
N GLU A 576 47.02 3.89 -1.50
CA GLU A 576 46.80 2.56 -2.10
C GLU A 576 45.31 2.21 -2.15
N PHE A 577 44.54 2.67 -1.15
CA PHE A 577 43.12 2.41 -0.98
C PHE A 577 42.22 3.60 -1.38
N VAL A 578 42.73 4.54 -2.18
CA VAL A 578 41.96 5.70 -2.66
C VAL A 578 41.81 5.65 -4.18
N ARG A 579 40.58 5.88 -4.67
CA ARG A 579 40.25 6.02 -6.10
C ARG A 579 39.36 7.23 -6.34
N ALA A 580 39.50 7.85 -7.52
CA ALA A 580 38.68 8.98 -7.94
C ALA A 580 37.80 8.58 -9.15
N GLU A 581 36.50 8.80 -9.05
CA GLU A 581 35.56 8.75 -10.18
C GLU A 581 35.32 10.19 -10.67
N THR A 582 35.51 10.43 -11.98
CA THR A 582 35.64 11.79 -12.55
C THR A 582 34.74 12.06 -13.76
N ARG A 583 33.78 11.17 -14.06
CA ARG A 583 32.95 11.26 -15.27
C ARG A 583 31.50 11.61 -14.99
N SER A 584 31.03 11.42 -13.78
CA SER A 584 29.62 11.55 -13.42
C SER A 584 29.09 12.99 -13.48
N THR A 585 27.84 13.14 -13.93
CA THR A 585 27.15 14.45 -14.02
C THR A 585 25.99 14.60 -13.04
N ASN A 586 25.59 13.51 -12.39
CA ASN A 586 24.48 13.45 -11.46
C ASN A 586 24.63 12.27 -10.49
N THR A 587 23.88 12.28 -9.39
CA THR A 587 23.94 11.25 -8.34
C THR A 587 23.78 9.81 -8.85
N GLU A 588 22.95 9.60 -9.88
CA GLU A 588 22.72 8.27 -10.46
C GLU A 588 23.94 7.77 -11.24
N GLU A 589 24.62 8.65 -11.96
CA GLU A 589 25.91 8.37 -12.59
C GLU A 589 27.05 8.21 -11.57
N ASN A 590 27.08 9.02 -10.50
CA ASN A 590 28.07 8.87 -9.42
C ASN A 590 28.05 7.43 -8.89
N LEU A 591 26.86 6.94 -8.50
CA LEU A 591 26.69 5.59 -7.97
C LEU A 591 27.07 4.54 -9.02
N LYS A 592 26.52 4.63 -10.23
CA LYS A 592 26.77 3.67 -11.31
C LYS A 592 28.25 3.56 -11.68
N PHE A 593 28.95 4.69 -11.81
CA PHE A 593 30.36 4.70 -12.20
C PHE A 593 31.28 4.31 -11.05
N SER A 594 30.94 4.68 -9.80
CA SER A 594 31.66 4.19 -8.63
C SER A 594 31.53 2.68 -8.48
N THR A 595 30.33 2.11 -8.63
CA THR A 595 30.14 0.66 -8.61
C THR A 595 30.95 -0.03 -9.70
N ALA A 596 30.95 0.49 -10.93
CA ALA A 596 31.76 -0.08 -12.00
C ALA A 596 33.28 -0.04 -11.71
N LEU A 597 33.74 1.00 -11.00
CA LEU A 597 35.14 1.11 -10.58
C LEU A 597 35.48 0.12 -9.46
N LEU A 598 34.56 -0.08 -8.50
CA LEU A 598 34.70 -1.07 -7.43
C LEU A 598 34.74 -2.50 -7.99
N SER A 599 33.87 -2.83 -8.94
CA SER A 599 33.87 -4.13 -9.61
C SER A 599 35.17 -4.39 -10.37
N ALA A 600 35.76 -3.37 -10.99
CA ALA A 600 37.05 -3.49 -11.66
C ALA A 600 38.21 -3.80 -10.69
N GLU A 601 38.10 -3.37 -9.44
CA GLU A 601 39.02 -3.66 -8.33
C GLU A 601 38.66 -4.97 -7.59
N GLY A 602 37.66 -5.72 -8.08
CA GLY A 602 37.22 -6.99 -7.48
C GLY A 602 36.45 -6.83 -6.17
N ARG A 603 35.84 -5.66 -5.92
CA ARG A 603 35.11 -5.33 -4.69
C ARG A 603 33.61 -5.17 -4.95
N ASP A 604 32.91 -6.29 -5.10
CA ASP A 604 31.47 -6.33 -5.39
C ASP A 604 30.58 -6.47 -4.13
N GLY A 605 31.17 -6.48 -2.93
CA GLY A 605 30.42 -6.62 -1.69
C GLY A 605 29.78 -5.32 -1.19
N PRO A 606 29.26 -5.33 0.06
CA PRO A 606 28.47 -4.23 0.59
C PRO A 606 29.24 -2.92 0.64
N MET A 607 28.58 -1.82 0.31
CA MET A 607 29.20 -0.49 0.27
C MET A 607 28.50 0.52 1.18
N VAL A 608 29.26 1.47 1.72
CA VAL A 608 28.74 2.64 2.41
C VAL A 608 28.91 3.87 1.53
N VAL A 609 27.82 4.57 1.26
CA VAL A 609 27.83 5.81 0.49
C VAL A 609 27.68 6.99 1.46
N VAL A 610 28.52 8.00 1.33
CA VAL A 610 28.55 9.17 2.20
C VAL A 610 28.15 10.41 1.42
N THR A 611 27.21 11.16 1.97
CA THR A 611 26.77 12.47 1.44
C THR A 611 26.21 13.30 2.60
N ASN A 612 25.82 14.57 2.38
CA ASN A 612 25.18 15.34 3.44
C ASN A 612 23.79 14.81 3.84
N ASP A 613 23.38 15.09 5.09
CA ASP A 613 22.11 14.65 5.70
C ASP A 613 20.89 14.86 4.80
N TYR A 614 20.72 16.06 4.27
CA TYR A 614 19.58 16.41 3.41
C TYR A 614 19.48 15.54 2.15
N HIS A 615 20.61 15.02 1.64
CA HIS A 615 20.70 14.27 0.39
C HIS A 615 20.74 12.74 0.59
N ALA A 616 21.11 12.27 1.79
CA ALA A 616 21.32 10.86 2.09
C ALA A 616 20.12 9.98 1.71
N PHE A 617 18.90 10.41 2.05
CA PHE A 617 17.72 9.61 1.76
C PHE A 617 17.39 9.54 0.26
N ARG A 618 17.62 10.61 -0.52
CA ARG A 618 17.45 10.56 -1.99
C ARG A 618 18.48 9.63 -2.62
N ALA A 619 19.76 9.77 -2.24
CA ALA A 619 20.82 8.91 -2.72
C ALA A 619 20.56 7.43 -2.39
N ALA A 620 19.97 7.14 -1.22
CA ALA A 620 19.57 5.80 -0.83
C ALA A 620 18.47 5.20 -1.70
N ILE A 621 17.46 6.00 -2.07
CA ILE A 621 16.41 5.57 -3.01
C ILE A 621 17.03 5.27 -4.38
N ILE A 622 17.95 6.10 -4.87
CA ILE A 622 18.64 5.88 -6.15
C ILE A 622 19.47 4.59 -6.11
N ALA A 623 20.25 4.38 -5.05
CA ALA A 623 21.05 3.18 -4.89
C ALA A 623 20.18 1.91 -4.86
N ARG A 624 19.02 1.97 -4.21
CA ARG A 624 18.03 0.89 -4.23
C ARG A 624 17.48 0.64 -5.64
N ASP A 625 17.15 1.69 -6.39
CA ASP A 625 16.59 1.56 -7.74
C ASP A 625 17.60 0.94 -8.72
N GLN A 626 18.90 1.09 -8.43
CA GLN A 626 20.00 0.42 -9.13
C GLN A 626 20.34 -0.97 -8.53
N GLU A 627 19.55 -1.46 -7.57
CA GLU A 627 19.73 -2.74 -6.88
C GLU A 627 21.10 -2.91 -6.19
N LEU A 628 21.71 -1.80 -5.77
CA LEU A 628 23.00 -1.81 -5.08
C LEU A 628 22.85 -2.26 -3.62
N ASP A 629 23.79 -3.08 -3.14
CA ASP A 629 23.95 -3.39 -1.71
C ASP A 629 24.68 -2.26 -0.99
N ALA A 630 24.01 -1.10 -0.96
CA ALA A 630 24.55 0.15 -0.47
C ALA A 630 23.71 0.71 0.69
N GLN A 631 24.38 1.02 1.79
CA GLN A 631 23.85 1.88 2.85
C GLN A 631 24.32 3.30 2.62
N VAL A 632 23.43 4.29 2.71
CA VAL A 632 23.81 5.70 2.61
C VAL A 632 23.77 6.34 3.99
N ILE A 633 24.79 7.11 4.33
CA ILE A 633 24.90 7.88 5.58
C ILE A 633 25.01 9.39 5.30
N GLY A 634 24.54 10.18 6.26
CA GLY A 634 24.55 11.63 6.25
C GLY A 634 25.77 12.21 6.96
N ALA A 635 26.38 13.23 6.36
CA ALA A 635 27.39 14.10 6.95
C ALA A 635 26.77 15.48 7.29
N PRO A 636 27.23 16.13 8.38
CA PRO A 636 26.63 17.35 8.90
C PRO A 636 26.41 18.44 7.84
N THR A 637 25.20 19.01 7.84
CA THR A 637 24.83 20.14 6.96
C THR A 637 24.78 21.45 7.74
N ALA A 638 25.32 22.53 7.16
CA ALA A 638 25.16 23.88 7.71
C ALA A 638 23.67 24.29 7.78
N GLY A 639 23.20 24.68 8.98
CA GLY A 639 21.77 24.88 9.25
C GLY A 639 21.04 25.90 8.35
N TYR A 640 21.74 26.88 7.78
CA TYR A 640 21.13 27.85 6.85
C TYR A 640 20.87 27.26 5.46
N PHE A 641 21.63 26.24 5.04
CA PHE A 641 21.52 25.59 3.74
C PHE A 641 20.48 24.46 3.74
N PHE A 642 20.22 23.89 4.92
CA PHE A 642 19.35 22.74 5.10
C PHE A 642 17.91 22.94 4.56
N PRO A 643 17.19 24.04 4.84
CA PRO A 643 15.78 24.16 4.43
C PRO A 643 15.57 24.19 2.91
N SER A 644 16.38 24.98 2.18
CA SER A 644 16.25 25.09 0.72
C SER A 644 16.69 23.79 0.02
N ALA A 645 17.74 23.15 0.53
CA ALA A 645 18.22 21.88 0.03
C ALA A 645 17.18 20.77 0.20
N VAL A 646 16.62 20.60 1.41
CA VAL A 646 15.61 19.58 1.72
C VAL A 646 14.35 19.74 0.86
N ILE A 647 13.88 20.98 0.62
CA ILE A 647 12.73 21.22 -0.26
C ILE A 647 13.00 20.72 -1.68
N ARG A 648 14.21 20.98 -2.22
CA ARG A 648 14.61 20.49 -3.55
C ARG A 648 14.66 18.96 -3.58
N GLU A 649 15.19 18.33 -2.54
CA GLU A 649 15.24 16.86 -2.43
C GLU A 649 13.84 16.25 -2.34
N TYR A 650 12.92 16.88 -1.60
CA TYR A 650 11.52 16.47 -1.50
C TYR A 650 10.81 16.50 -2.85
N PHE A 651 10.89 17.63 -3.58
CA PHE A 651 10.28 17.74 -4.91
C PHE A 651 10.92 16.79 -5.93
N ALA A 652 12.24 16.58 -5.85
CA ALA A 652 12.92 15.60 -6.70
C ALA A 652 12.34 14.20 -6.50
N ILE A 653 12.01 13.80 -5.26
CA ILE A 653 11.41 12.50 -4.97
C ILE A 653 9.93 12.45 -5.40
N LEU A 654 9.14 13.49 -5.14
CA LEU A 654 7.75 13.55 -5.62
C LEU A 654 7.67 13.43 -7.14
N ALA A 655 8.57 14.09 -7.86
CA ALA A 655 8.64 14.05 -9.33
C ALA A 655 8.89 12.64 -9.87
N ARG A 656 9.60 11.78 -9.12
CA ARG A 656 9.83 10.36 -9.51
C ARG A 656 8.53 9.55 -9.58
N SER A 657 7.47 9.95 -8.86
CA SER A 657 6.19 9.24 -8.80
C SER A 657 4.99 10.18 -8.97
N ALA A 658 5.15 11.24 -9.79
CA ALA A 658 4.14 12.29 -9.96
C ALA A 658 2.72 11.76 -10.26
N PRO A 659 2.50 10.73 -11.11
CA PRO A 659 1.16 10.20 -11.37
C PRO A 659 0.49 9.62 -10.13
N LEU A 660 1.25 8.93 -9.26
CA LEU A 660 0.74 8.33 -8.04
C LEU A 660 0.30 9.39 -7.03
N TYR A 661 1.13 10.42 -6.83
CA TYR A 661 0.79 11.54 -5.94
C TYR A 661 -0.38 12.34 -6.49
N ALA A 662 -0.45 12.59 -7.80
CA ALA A 662 -1.58 13.26 -8.43
C ALA A 662 -2.90 12.48 -8.23
N ALA A 663 -2.88 11.15 -8.42
CA ALA A 663 -4.04 10.30 -8.16
C ALA A 663 -4.47 10.33 -6.69
N THR A 664 -3.51 10.33 -5.76
CA THR A 664 -3.79 10.39 -4.32
C THR A 664 -4.38 11.74 -3.91
N ILE A 665 -3.83 12.84 -4.42
CA ILE A 665 -4.36 14.20 -4.22
C ILE A 665 -5.77 14.31 -4.77
N ALA A 666 -6.03 13.78 -5.98
CA ALA A 666 -7.37 13.78 -6.57
C ALA A 666 -8.36 12.98 -5.71
N ALA A 667 -7.98 11.81 -5.22
CA ALA A 667 -8.83 10.99 -4.35
C ALA A 667 -9.16 11.71 -3.02
N ILE A 668 -8.14 12.27 -2.34
CA ILE A 668 -8.33 13.07 -1.12
C ILE A 668 -9.25 14.26 -1.39
N GLY A 669 -9.00 14.95 -2.51
CA GLY A 669 -9.77 16.11 -2.93
C GLY A 669 -11.24 15.78 -3.18
N LEU A 670 -11.53 14.72 -3.94
CA LEU A 670 -12.90 14.28 -4.22
C LEU A 670 -13.65 13.85 -2.95
N VAL A 671 -13.01 13.06 -2.08
CA VAL A 671 -13.63 12.59 -0.83
C VAL A 671 -13.91 13.77 0.10
N THR A 672 -12.95 14.67 0.25
CA THR A 672 -13.10 15.84 1.12
C THR A 672 -14.14 16.80 0.57
N ALA A 673 -14.16 17.02 -0.75
CA ALA A 673 -15.17 17.85 -1.39
C ALA A 673 -16.57 17.28 -1.19
N TRP A 674 -16.74 15.97 -1.39
CA TRP A 674 -18.02 15.29 -1.18
C TRP A 674 -18.48 15.38 0.28
N LEU A 675 -17.61 15.06 1.25
CA LEU A 675 -17.92 15.12 2.67
C LEU A 675 -18.26 16.55 3.11
N THR A 676 -17.47 17.53 2.69
CA THR A 676 -17.71 18.92 3.04
C THR A 676 -19.03 19.39 2.44
N TRP A 677 -19.26 19.11 1.15
CA TRP A 677 -20.51 19.44 0.46
C TRP A 677 -21.71 18.87 1.20
N ALA A 678 -21.70 17.57 1.52
CA ALA A 678 -22.79 16.91 2.23
C ALA A 678 -23.12 17.53 3.60
N VAL A 679 -22.16 18.19 4.25
CA VAL A 679 -22.34 18.87 5.54
C VAL A 679 -22.83 20.31 5.37
N VAL A 680 -22.42 21.00 4.30
CA VAL A 680 -22.68 22.45 4.12
C VAL A 680 -23.81 22.77 3.13
N SER A 681 -24.27 21.79 2.34
CA SER A 681 -25.32 21.95 1.31
C SER A 681 -26.73 21.78 1.82
#